data_AF-A0A3N5MIQ1-F1
#
_entry.id   AF-A0A3N5MIQ1-F1
#
_cell.length_a   1.000
_cell.length_b   1.000
_cell.length_c   1.000
_cell.angle_alpha   90.00
_cell.angle_beta   90.00
_cell.angle_gamma   90.00
#
_symmetry.space_group_name_H-M   'P 1'
#
loop_
_entity.id
_entity.type
_entity.pdbx_description
1 polymer ?
#
loop_
_entity_poly.entity_id
_entity_poly.type
_entity_poly.pdbx_seq_one_letter_code
_entity_poly.pdbx_strand_id
1 'polypeptide(L)'
;MTLKTKISLMLSSFFILIAILALGSMAIFGTLSERMGTLRTISEESNLYNELDRNIGDLIDAARGWGLTGEAKYKKQYFDKISSVRKSFGNLNEVHKKREDLENLGKDFQQILNYSEVVIRDRYPVGNPEVIEFIKIIDIKAIDIISKIDEMQEYSTNSILNIATAGDEIKKKMVYYQFALIIFSFLVTFFLVVTIRRAFSVPFSELLKATERISKGEMSYRIGMDRDDEFGTLGKRFDSMVIALESSNTKITQKLNETELLLDIAQFAGTTLDLKGALHYIVETISLKLHYDNCAVYMMNAERKGFSLEASNVIEENTNKEGFSFENRIANEIITYLQPVVISDEIRETAEKEILGEYKTALAVPIIRESKCLGILLARKLSSYAFSVDEIDTFKILSHTVESIVRNAELFQSTKKQLQKLTVLYELSGAVTSILDLDELLKKIAKEISRLLSSKGCVIRLLEEGKLKVKSCYGLPDGIENDMEIALGEGIAGWVAANDQPLLVEDVEKMPLNMRVPMLQVKSVICVPVKAGQKVIGTLGLYDKYDLHGNLIPFAIDDLYTVEGFASISSIAIERSKIYEAELNRQKSFAEDRKRLNVLFDSVQGGIITLDRNFMIASVNKYIEDWVGIPVAELLGRNSIDIFHDKIGICPHCAAKATFETGEINSIMQSRGVNYAELTAYPIRNESGEIIESVVFIMDITERVLYQEETLGLYREVIQTKEYLESIITNSADAIVTSDLDGLVTSWNQGAEKIFGFNEHDVIGSFLPFVPDFLIEKERENIERIKKGEVLRDIETLRRKKDGTIIEVSLTLSPIKDAAGDVIGISGISRDISEKKRVEKELIRKNQEISRLFFISSAMRSTLELDRLLRMVLTAVTMSDGMGFNRAILFLIDEPKSVLKGVMGVGPASPEEAWKIWDDLS
;
A
#
# COMPACT_ATOMS: atom_id res chain seq x y z
N MET A 1 -29.88 -89.57 19.80
CA MET A 1 -30.91 -89.77 20.85
C MET A 1 -31.07 -88.44 21.58
N THR A 2 -32.26 -87.83 21.53
CA THR A 2 -32.47 -86.48 22.08
C THR A 2 -32.16 -86.44 23.58
N LEU A 3 -31.73 -85.28 24.09
CA LEU A 3 -31.42 -85.05 25.49
C LEU A 3 -32.62 -85.43 26.38
N LYS A 4 -33.83 -85.11 25.93
CA LYS A 4 -35.10 -85.53 26.56
C LYS A 4 -35.21 -87.05 26.67
N THR A 5 -34.86 -87.78 25.62
CA THR A 5 -34.91 -89.26 25.63
C THR A 5 -33.84 -89.83 26.56
N LYS A 6 -32.64 -89.26 26.60
CA LYS A 6 -31.57 -89.68 27.52
C LYS A 6 -31.98 -89.48 28.99
N ILE A 7 -32.55 -88.32 29.33
CA ILE A 7 -33.08 -88.04 30.68
C ILE A 7 -34.21 -89.00 31.02
N SER A 8 -35.17 -89.19 30.10
CA SER A 8 -36.29 -90.10 30.31
C SER A 8 -35.83 -91.52 30.57
N LEU A 9 -34.87 -92.03 29.79
CA LEU A 9 -34.32 -93.38 29.96
C LEU A 9 -33.63 -93.53 31.32
N MET A 10 -32.89 -92.50 31.75
CA MET A 10 -32.21 -92.46 33.05
C MET A 10 -33.22 -92.50 34.21
N LEU A 11 -34.27 -91.67 34.14
CA LEU A 11 -35.33 -91.63 35.15
C LEU A 11 -36.13 -92.94 35.19
N SER A 12 -36.54 -93.49 34.04
CA SER A 12 -37.25 -94.76 33.96
C SER A 12 -36.44 -95.91 34.55
N SER A 13 -35.15 -95.98 34.24
CA SER A 13 -34.24 -97.00 34.80
C SER A 13 -34.14 -96.88 36.32
N PHE A 14 -34.08 -95.65 36.85
CA PHE A 14 -34.05 -95.38 38.28
C PHE A 14 -35.35 -95.81 39.00
N PHE A 15 -36.52 -95.52 38.42
CA PHE A 15 -37.80 -95.94 39.01
C PHE A 15 -38.02 -97.45 39.03
N ILE A 16 -37.65 -98.16 37.95
CA ILE A 16 -37.68 -99.63 37.90
C ILE A 16 -36.83 -100.22 39.02
N LEU A 17 -35.68 -99.60 39.27
CA LEU A 17 -34.74 -99.99 40.31
C LEU A 17 -35.31 -99.88 41.72
N ILE A 18 -35.94 -98.75 42.03
CA ILE A 18 -36.60 -98.52 43.32
C ILE A 18 -37.70 -99.56 43.54
N ALA A 19 -38.47 -99.89 42.50
CA ALA A 19 -39.54 -100.89 42.60
C ALA A 19 -39.02 -102.28 42.99
N ILE A 20 -37.88 -102.72 42.43
CA ILE A 20 -37.26 -104.02 42.76
C ILE A 20 -36.83 -104.07 44.24
N LEU A 21 -36.24 -102.98 44.75
CA LEU A 21 -35.84 -102.89 46.15
C LEU A 21 -37.05 -102.82 47.12
N ALA A 22 -38.15 -102.19 46.70
CA ALA A 22 -39.37 -102.18 47.51
C ALA A 22 -39.95 -103.60 47.66
N LEU A 23 -39.98 -104.38 46.57
CA LEU A 23 -40.46 -105.76 46.57
C LEU A 23 -39.61 -106.69 47.46
N GLY A 24 -38.28 -106.59 47.38
CA GLY A 24 -37.37 -107.37 48.23
C GLY A 24 -37.58 -107.11 49.73
N SER A 25 -37.84 -105.85 50.09
CA SER A 25 -38.11 -105.45 51.47
C SER A 25 -39.45 -106.01 51.97
N MET A 26 -40.51 -105.92 51.14
CA MET A 26 -41.83 -106.47 51.49
C MET A 26 -41.80 -107.98 51.74
N ALA A 27 -41.06 -108.75 50.92
CA ALA A 27 -40.97 -110.20 51.08
C ALA A 27 -40.36 -110.61 52.43
N ILE A 28 -39.28 -109.94 52.85
CA ILE A 28 -38.61 -110.22 54.13
C ILE A 28 -39.52 -109.89 55.32
N PHE A 29 -40.16 -108.70 55.31
CA PHE A 29 -41.08 -108.31 56.39
C PHE A 29 -42.32 -109.21 56.48
N GLY A 30 -42.84 -109.69 55.35
CA GLY A 30 -43.95 -110.65 55.32
C GLY A 30 -43.62 -111.95 56.08
N THR A 31 -42.46 -112.56 55.77
CA THR A 31 -42.03 -113.80 56.44
C THR A 31 -41.78 -113.64 57.95
N LEU A 32 -41.28 -112.47 58.38
CA LEU A 32 -41.10 -112.17 59.80
C LEU A 32 -42.44 -112.05 60.54
N SER A 33 -43.40 -111.35 59.92
CA SER A 33 -44.74 -111.14 60.50
C SER A 33 -45.49 -112.45 60.71
N GLU A 34 -45.45 -113.35 59.73
CA GLU A 34 -46.13 -114.65 59.81
C GLU A 34 -45.59 -115.48 60.98
N ARG A 35 -44.26 -115.56 61.12
CA ARG A 35 -43.62 -116.37 62.16
C ARG A 35 -43.86 -115.84 63.58
N MET A 36 -43.90 -114.52 63.76
CA MET A 36 -44.27 -113.92 65.05
C MET A 36 -45.71 -114.27 65.46
N GLY A 37 -46.62 -114.41 64.49
CA GLY A 37 -47.99 -114.86 64.74
C GLY A 37 -48.04 -116.27 65.35
N THR A 38 -47.34 -117.23 64.74
CA THR A 38 -47.26 -118.63 65.24
C THR A 38 -46.65 -118.73 66.64
N LEU A 39 -45.61 -117.95 66.95
CA LEU A 39 -44.94 -118.00 68.25
C LEU A 39 -45.88 -117.59 69.39
N ARG A 40 -46.74 -116.59 69.15
CA ARG A 40 -47.73 -116.13 70.12
C ARG A 40 -48.74 -117.24 70.46
N THR A 41 -49.27 -117.93 69.45
CA THR A 41 -50.23 -119.02 69.64
C THR A 41 -49.64 -120.18 70.45
N ILE A 42 -48.40 -120.58 70.17
CA ILE A 42 -47.73 -121.69 70.88
C ILE A 42 -47.45 -121.31 72.35
N SER A 43 -47.08 -120.06 72.62
CA SER A 43 -46.88 -119.58 73.99
C SER A 43 -48.18 -119.55 74.81
N GLU A 44 -49.31 -119.17 74.20
CA GLU A 44 -50.62 -119.22 74.84
C GLU A 44 -51.04 -120.67 75.16
N GLU A 45 -50.73 -121.62 74.27
CA GLU A 45 -50.98 -123.05 74.43
C GLU A 45 -50.20 -123.65 75.62
N SER A 46 -48.89 -123.40 75.73
CA SER A 46 -48.08 -123.93 76.84
C SER A 46 -48.58 -123.49 78.22
N ASN A 47 -49.14 -122.28 78.34
CA ASN A 47 -49.68 -121.79 79.61
C ASN A 47 -50.96 -122.54 80.02
N LEU A 48 -51.82 -122.89 79.06
CA LEU A 48 -53.08 -123.59 79.34
C LEU A 48 -52.86 -125.04 79.77
N TYR A 49 -51.86 -125.73 79.21
CA TYR A 49 -51.49 -127.08 79.66
C TYR A 49 -51.00 -127.09 81.12
N ASN A 50 -50.22 -126.09 81.52
CA ASN A 50 -49.77 -125.94 82.91
C ASN A 50 -50.93 -125.73 83.90
N GLU A 51 -51.95 -124.99 83.50
CA GLU A 51 -53.14 -124.78 84.32
C GLU A 51 -53.97 -126.08 84.46
N LEU A 52 -54.08 -126.85 83.37
CA LEU A 52 -54.80 -128.13 83.37
C LEU A 52 -54.14 -129.16 84.29
N ASP A 53 -52.82 -129.33 84.17
CA ASP A 53 -52.04 -130.28 84.98
C ASP A 53 -52.25 -130.05 86.48
N ARG A 54 -52.04 -128.81 86.93
CA ARG A 54 -52.23 -128.42 88.34
C ARG A 54 -53.65 -128.70 88.84
N ASN A 55 -54.67 -128.36 88.05
CA ASN A 55 -56.07 -128.54 88.47
C ASN A 55 -56.47 -130.02 88.58
N ILE A 56 -55.92 -130.89 87.72
CA ILE A 56 -56.16 -132.34 87.76
C ILE A 56 -55.51 -132.95 89.01
N GLY A 57 -54.24 -132.60 89.29
CA GLY A 57 -53.54 -133.05 90.50
C GLY A 57 -54.30 -132.72 91.78
N ASP A 58 -54.72 -131.46 91.93
CA ASP A 58 -55.50 -131.00 93.09
C ASP A 58 -56.82 -131.77 93.28
N LEU A 59 -57.50 -132.15 92.18
CA LEU A 59 -58.75 -132.89 92.21
C LEU A 59 -58.55 -134.34 92.69
N ILE A 60 -57.49 -135.00 92.20
CA ILE A 60 -57.14 -136.36 92.59
C ILE A 60 -56.76 -136.41 94.07
N ASP A 61 -55.95 -135.46 94.54
CA ASP A 61 -55.57 -135.37 95.95
C ASP A 61 -56.79 -135.13 96.86
N ALA A 62 -57.77 -134.34 96.40
CA ALA A 62 -59.02 -134.16 97.14
C ALA A 62 -59.87 -135.45 97.21
N ALA A 63 -59.96 -136.22 96.12
CA ALA A 63 -60.66 -137.52 96.13
C ALA A 63 -59.95 -138.52 97.06
N ARG A 64 -58.62 -138.61 96.97
CA ARG A 64 -57.78 -139.46 97.82
C ARG A 64 -57.89 -139.06 99.30
N GLY A 65 -57.82 -137.76 99.59
CA GLY A 65 -57.94 -137.22 100.95
C GLY A 65 -59.28 -137.56 101.59
N TRP A 66 -60.39 -137.44 100.85
CA TRP A 66 -61.71 -137.85 101.36
C TRP A 66 -61.75 -139.36 101.64
N GLY A 67 -61.29 -140.18 100.70
CA GLY A 67 -61.35 -141.64 100.80
C GLY A 67 -60.52 -142.24 101.94
N LEU A 68 -59.37 -141.64 102.27
CA LEU A 68 -58.48 -142.13 103.34
C LEU A 68 -58.83 -141.58 104.73
N THR A 69 -59.30 -140.33 104.82
CA THR A 69 -59.46 -139.63 106.12
C THR A 69 -60.90 -139.44 106.54
N GLY A 70 -61.84 -139.40 105.60
CA GLY A 70 -63.25 -139.04 105.85
C GLY A 70 -63.47 -137.57 106.25
N GLU A 71 -62.44 -136.70 106.14
CA GLU A 71 -62.58 -135.28 106.49
C GLU A 71 -63.37 -134.49 105.44
N ALA A 72 -64.45 -133.82 105.85
CA ALA A 72 -65.35 -133.08 104.96
C ALA A 72 -64.68 -131.99 104.10
N LYS A 73 -63.50 -131.48 104.51
CA LYS A 73 -62.75 -130.45 103.75
C LYS A 73 -62.35 -130.92 102.35
N TYR A 74 -61.95 -132.20 102.23
CA TYR A 74 -61.52 -132.78 100.96
C TYR A 74 -62.68 -133.01 100.00
N LYS A 75 -63.84 -133.39 100.55
CA LYS A 75 -65.08 -133.52 99.77
C LYS A 75 -65.52 -132.17 99.17
N LYS A 76 -65.39 -131.08 99.92
CA LYS A 76 -65.64 -129.72 99.40
C LYS A 76 -64.63 -129.34 98.31
N GLN A 77 -63.33 -129.55 98.56
CA GLN A 77 -62.27 -129.25 97.59
C GLN A 77 -62.45 -129.99 96.26
N TYR A 78 -62.89 -131.25 96.30
CA TYR A 78 -63.16 -132.03 95.09
C TYR A 78 -64.23 -131.37 94.20
N PHE A 79 -65.36 -130.94 94.77
CA PHE A 79 -66.44 -130.28 94.01
C PHE A 79 -66.06 -128.88 93.52
N ASP A 80 -65.16 -128.16 94.20
CA ASP A 80 -64.62 -126.90 93.70
C ASP A 80 -63.69 -127.18 92.50
N LYS A 81 -62.77 -128.14 92.62
CA LYS A 81 -61.76 -128.42 91.60
C LYS A 81 -62.29 -129.07 90.33
N ILE A 82 -63.38 -129.85 90.41
CA ILE A 82 -63.99 -130.44 89.21
C ILE A 82 -64.51 -129.36 88.25
N SER A 83 -64.98 -128.24 88.80
CA SER A 83 -65.39 -127.09 88.00
C SER A 83 -64.20 -126.41 87.31
N SER A 84 -63.06 -126.31 87.99
CA SER A 84 -61.82 -125.74 87.45
C SER A 84 -61.24 -126.60 86.33
N VAL A 85 -61.17 -127.92 86.51
CA VAL A 85 -60.68 -128.83 85.46
C VAL A 85 -61.55 -128.77 84.20
N ARG A 86 -62.89 -128.77 84.35
CA ARG A 86 -63.80 -128.61 83.20
C ARG A 86 -63.56 -127.30 82.45
N LYS A 87 -63.28 -126.21 83.17
CA LYS A 87 -62.94 -124.93 82.56
C LYS A 87 -61.61 -124.97 81.81
N SER A 88 -60.58 -125.60 82.37
CA SER A 88 -59.28 -125.77 81.72
C SER A 88 -59.38 -126.56 80.40
N PHE A 89 -60.15 -127.65 80.37
CA PHE A 89 -60.44 -128.37 79.12
C PHE A 89 -61.23 -127.51 78.12
N GLY A 90 -62.17 -126.68 78.60
CA GLY A 90 -62.92 -125.73 77.77
C GLY A 90 -62.02 -124.71 77.07
N ASN A 91 -61.10 -124.08 77.82
CA ASN A 91 -60.15 -123.10 77.29
C ASN A 91 -59.20 -123.75 76.27
N LEU A 92 -58.71 -124.96 76.54
CA LEU A 92 -57.86 -125.70 75.61
C LEU A 92 -58.59 -126.05 74.31
N ASN A 93 -59.89 -126.37 74.36
CA ASN A 93 -60.71 -126.61 73.17
C ASN A 93 -61.05 -125.34 72.37
N GLU A 94 -61.02 -124.14 72.98
CA GLU A 94 -61.16 -122.90 72.21
C GLU A 94 -59.90 -122.58 71.41
N VAL A 95 -58.72 -122.84 71.99
CA VAL A 95 -57.43 -122.70 71.30
C VAL A 95 -57.25 -123.80 70.26
N HIS A 96 -57.68 -125.04 70.57
CA HIS A 96 -57.60 -126.19 69.67
C HIS A 96 -58.96 -126.59 69.12
N LYS A 97 -59.18 -126.33 67.83
CA LYS A 97 -60.27 -126.94 67.08
C LYS A 97 -60.05 -128.46 66.93
N LYS A 98 -60.49 -129.24 67.92
CA LYS A 98 -60.55 -130.72 67.91
C LYS A 98 -59.19 -131.41 67.67
N ARG A 99 -58.27 -131.33 68.62
CA ARG A 99 -57.13 -132.27 68.68
C ARG A 99 -57.60 -133.62 69.24
N GLU A 100 -57.28 -134.68 68.52
CA GLU A 100 -57.59 -136.07 68.92
C GLU A 100 -56.98 -136.42 70.29
N ASP A 101 -55.76 -135.96 70.55
CA ASP A 101 -55.05 -136.22 71.81
C ASP A 101 -55.75 -135.56 73.02
N LEU A 102 -56.34 -134.39 72.83
CA LEU A 102 -57.08 -133.66 73.88
C LEU A 102 -58.43 -134.32 74.17
N GLU A 103 -59.11 -134.84 73.14
CA GLU A 103 -60.33 -135.65 73.30
C GLU A 103 -60.04 -136.97 74.02
N ASN A 104 -58.92 -137.62 73.71
CA ASN A 104 -58.49 -138.85 74.38
C ASN A 104 -58.14 -138.59 75.85
N LEU A 105 -57.40 -137.51 76.14
CA LEU A 105 -57.13 -137.07 77.51
C LEU A 105 -58.42 -136.78 78.30
N GLY A 106 -59.40 -136.14 77.65
CA GLY A 106 -60.71 -135.89 78.24
C GLY A 106 -61.48 -137.17 78.57
N LYS A 107 -61.41 -138.20 77.70
CA LYS A 107 -62.02 -139.52 77.96
C LYS A 107 -61.33 -140.23 79.13
N ASP A 108 -60.00 -140.20 79.19
CA ASP A 108 -59.25 -140.80 80.30
C ASP A 108 -59.59 -140.12 81.62
N PHE A 109 -59.69 -138.79 81.62
CA PHE A 109 -60.11 -138.03 82.79
C PHE A 109 -61.54 -138.37 83.23
N GLN A 110 -62.45 -138.56 82.26
CA GLN A 110 -63.83 -138.96 82.57
C GLN A 110 -63.90 -140.34 83.25
N GLN A 111 -62.98 -141.25 82.93
CA GLN A 111 -62.87 -142.51 83.66
C GLN A 111 -62.44 -142.29 85.11
N ILE A 112 -61.46 -141.43 85.37
CA ILE A 112 -61.07 -141.05 86.75
C ILE A 112 -62.27 -140.49 87.50
N LEU A 113 -63.04 -139.59 86.88
CA LEU A 113 -64.23 -139.00 87.49
C LEU A 113 -65.26 -140.04 87.93
N ASN A 114 -65.48 -141.07 87.13
CA ASN A 114 -66.44 -142.13 87.47
C ASN A 114 -65.99 -142.89 88.74
N TYR A 115 -64.69 -143.17 88.87
CA TYR A 115 -64.16 -143.83 90.07
C TYR A 115 -64.14 -142.90 91.28
N SER A 116 -63.72 -141.64 91.12
CA SER A 116 -63.67 -140.68 92.22
C SER A 116 -65.06 -140.30 92.72
N GLU A 117 -66.08 -140.33 91.86
CA GLU A 117 -67.46 -140.09 92.28
C GLU A 117 -68.00 -141.20 93.20
N VAL A 118 -67.61 -142.46 92.96
CA VAL A 118 -67.94 -143.58 93.87
C VAL A 118 -67.28 -143.35 95.23
N VAL A 119 -66.00 -143.01 95.25
CA VAL A 119 -65.24 -142.68 96.49
C VAL A 119 -65.89 -141.52 97.26
N ILE A 120 -66.31 -140.46 96.55
CA ILE A 120 -66.88 -139.25 97.17
C ILE A 120 -68.30 -139.47 97.69
N ARG A 121 -69.09 -140.35 97.08
CA ARG A 121 -70.49 -140.61 97.49
C ARG A 121 -70.62 -141.53 98.69
N ASP A 122 -69.60 -142.31 99.02
CA ASP A 122 -69.60 -143.13 100.22
C ASP A 122 -69.73 -142.26 101.49
N ARG A 123 -70.61 -142.68 102.41
CA ARG A 123 -70.85 -141.99 103.69
C ARG A 123 -69.83 -142.39 104.77
N TYR A 124 -69.22 -143.56 104.64
CA TYR A 124 -68.24 -144.11 105.59
C TYR A 124 -67.03 -144.69 104.82
N PRO A 125 -66.26 -143.83 104.12
CA PRO A 125 -65.20 -144.29 103.21
C PRO A 125 -64.01 -144.95 103.92
N VAL A 126 -63.75 -144.56 105.18
CA VAL A 126 -62.57 -144.98 105.92
C VAL A 126 -62.68 -146.47 106.27
N GLY A 127 -61.77 -147.28 105.71
CA GLY A 127 -61.73 -148.72 105.91
C GLY A 127 -62.66 -149.53 104.99
N ASN A 128 -63.38 -148.89 104.06
CA ASN A 128 -64.13 -149.59 103.01
C ASN A 128 -63.14 -150.16 101.96
N PRO A 129 -63.06 -151.50 101.78
CA PRO A 129 -62.14 -152.11 100.82
C PRO A 129 -62.36 -151.63 99.38
N GLU A 130 -63.61 -151.38 99.00
CA GLU A 130 -63.99 -150.93 97.65
C GLU A 130 -63.48 -149.51 97.36
N VAL A 131 -63.54 -148.62 98.37
CA VAL A 131 -63.01 -147.25 98.28
C VAL A 131 -61.49 -147.25 98.14
N ILE A 132 -60.78 -148.09 98.91
CA ILE A 132 -59.31 -148.19 98.84
C ILE A 132 -58.86 -148.71 97.47
N GLU A 133 -59.59 -149.67 96.89
CA GLU A 133 -59.31 -150.19 95.56
C GLU A 133 -59.53 -149.13 94.47
N PHE A 134 -60.61 -148.36 94.54
CA PHE A 134 -60.84 -147.26 93.62
C PHE A 134 -59.82 -146.12 93.73
N ILE A 135 -59.34 -145.79 94.93
CA ILE A 135 -58.25 -144.82 95.10
C ILE A 135 -56.97 -145.28 94.38
N LYS A 136 -56.60 -146.56 94.50
CA LYS A 136 -55.44 -147.10 93.76
C LYS A 136 -55.62 -146.99 92.25
N ILE A 137 -56.82 -147.26 91.74
CA ILE A 137 -57.12 -147.12 90.31
C ILE A 137 -57.01 -145.66 89.86
N ILE A 138 -57.53 -144.72 90.67
CA ILE A 138 -57.43 -143.28 90.42
C ILE A 138 -55.95 -142.87 90.37
N ASP A 139 -55.13 -143.32 91.32
CA ASP A 139 -53.71 -142.96 91.40
C ASP A 139 -52.91 -143.45 90.18
N ILE A 140 -53.18 -144.68 89.73
CA ILE A 140 -52.53 -145.23 88.53
C ILE A 140 -52.95 -144.45 87.28
N LYS A 141 -54.25 -144.15 87.13
CA LYS A 141 -54.75 -143.41 85.97
C LYS A 141 -54.33 -141.93 86.00
N ALA A 142 -54.19 -141.35 87.18
CA ALA A 142 -53.72 -139.98 87.37
C ALA A 142 -52.32 -139.77 86.81
N ILE A 143 -51.40 -140.70 87.10
CA ILE A 143 -50.03 -140.67 86.58
C ILE A 143 -50.02 -140.70 85.05
N ASP A 144 -50.87 -141.52 84.42
CA ASP A 144 -50.97 -141.59 82.96
C ASP A 144 -51.47 -140.28 82.35
N ILE A 145 -52.45 -139.62 82.97
CA ILE A 145 -52.96 -138.33 82.50
C ILE A 145 -51.93 -137.22 82.65
N ILE A 146 -51.25 -137.13 83.79
CA ILE A 146 -50.20 -136.11 84.03
C ILE A 146 -49.06 -136.31 83.02
N SER A 147 -48.61 -137.55 82.81
CA SER A 147 -47.58 -137.87 81.82
C SER A 147 -47.97 -137.44 80.40
N LYS A 148 -49.23 -137.64 80.00
CA LYS A 148 -49.73 -137.18 78.70
C LYS A 148 -49.75 -135.65 78.57
N ILE A 149 -50.02 -134.92 79.67
CA ILE A 149 -49.98 -133.46 79.67
C ILE A 149 -48.53 -132.97 79.52
N ASP A 150 -47.59 -133.59 80.23
CA ASP A 150 -46.16 -133.25 80.13
C ASP A 150 -45.61 -133.46 78.70
N GLU A 151 -45.96 -134.57 78.04
CA GLU A 151 -45.60 -134.79 76.63
C GLU A 151 -46.12 -133.69 75.70
N MET A 152 -47.36 -133.24 75.91
CA MET A 152 -47.94 -132.13 75.13
C MET A 152 -47.23 -130.80 75.40
N GLN A 153 -46.77 -130.55 76.63
CA GLN A 153 -45.98 -129.36 76.96
C GLN A 153 -44.59 -129.38 76.33
N GLU A 154 -43.92 -130.53 76.32
CA GLU A 154 -42.60 -130.68 75.70
C GLU A 154 -42.65 -130.40 74.19
N TYR A 155 -43.70 -130.86 73.51
CA TYR A 155 -43.92 -130.56 72.09
C TYR A 155 -44.07 -129.06 71.81
N SER A 156 -44.82 -128.34 72.64
CA SER A 156 -44.99 -126.89 72.53
C SER A 156 -43.65 -126.15 72.72
N THR A 157 -42.88 -126.55 73.74
CA THR A 157 -41.57 -125.96 74.04
C THR A 157 -40.55 -126.18 72.90
N ASN A 158 -40.50 -127.39 72.34
CA ASN A 158 -39.65 -127.69 71.19
C ASN A 158 -40.05 -126.89 69.93
N SER A 159 -41.34 -126.64 69.75
CA SER A 159 -41.85 -125.81 68.65
C SER A 159 -41.41 -124.34 68.78
N ILE A 160 -41.36 -123.79 70.00
CA ILE A 160 -40.82 -122.44 70.26
C ILE A 160 -39.34 -122.35 69.88
N LEU A 161 -38.54 -123.35 70.26
CA LEU A 161 -37.10 -123.39 69.97
C LEU A 161 -36.82 -123.45 68.45
N ASN A 162 -37.64 -124.19 67.70
CA ASN A 162 -37.55 -124.25 66.23
C ASN A 162 -37.87 -122.90 65.57
N ILE A 163 -38.85 -122.15 66.09
CA ILE A 163 -39.14 -120.81 65.55
C ILE A 163 -38.03 -119.81 65.90
N ALA A 164 -37.47 -119.90 67.11
CA ALA A 164 -36.37 -119.02 67.55
C ALA A 164 -35.10 -119.21 66.71
N THR A 165 -34.68 -120.46 66.45
CA THR A 165 -33.54 -120.77 65.57
C THR A 165 -33.76 -120.30 64.14
N ALA A 166 -35.00 -120.40 63.64
CA ALA A 166 -35.35 -119.92 62.32
C ALA A 166 -35.40 -118.37 62.24
N GLY A 167 -35.53 -117.66 63.37
CA GLY A 167 -35.40 -116.21 63.47
C GLY A 167 -33.98 -115.70 63.21
N ASP A 168 -32.94 -116.43 63.64
CA ASP A 168 -31.55 -116.10 63.37
C ASP A 168 -31.19 -116.16 61.88
N GLU A 169 -31.81 -117.08 61.14
CA GLU A 169 -31.64 -117.17 59.69
C GLU A 169 -32.24 -115.95 58.96
N ILE A 170 -33.39 -115.47 59.42
CA ILE A 170 -34.03 -114.24 58.89
C ILE A 170 -33.14 -113.03 59.18
N LYS A 171 -32.56 -112.93 60.39
CA LYS A 171 -31.62 -111.86 60.75
C LYS A 171 -30.40 -111.83 59.83
N LYS A 172 -29.80 -112.99 59.52
CA LYS A 172 -28.69 -113.08 58.54
C LYS A 172 -29.12 -112.59 57.16
N LYS A 173 -30.30 -113.00 56.66
CA LYS A 173 -30.83 -112.54 55.36
C LYS A 173 -31.05 -111.02 55.33
N MET A 174 -31.54 -110.41 56.42
CA MET A 174 -31.69 -108.94 56.53
C MET A 174 -30.35 -108.21 56.43
N VAL A 175 -29.29 -108.70 57.08
CA VAL A 175 -27.96 -108.08 57.02
C VAL A 175 -27.40 -108.12 55.60
N TYR A 176 -27.47 -109.27 54.92
CA TYR A 176 -27.04 -109.37 53.52
C TYR A 176 -27.82 -108.42 52.61
N TYR A 177 -29.13 -108.30 52.82
CA TYR A 177 -29.98 -107.38 52.06
C TYR A 177 -29.59 -105.90 52.27
N GLN A 178 -29.27 -105.50 53.51
CA GLN A 178 -28.78 -104.14 53.82
C GLN A 178 -27.44 -103.83 53.15
N PHE A 179 -26.49 -104.77 53.17
CA PHE A 179 -25.21 -104.59 52.47
C PHE A 179 -25.40 -104.47 50.95
N ALA A 180 -26.26 -105.30 50.36
CA ALA A 180 -26.60 -105.21 48.95
C ALA A 180 -27.19 -103.85 48.59
N LEU A 181 -28.10 -103.30 49.42
CA LEU A 181 -28.69 -101.97 49.26
C LEU A 181 -27.63 -100.85 49.24
N ILE A 182 -26.67 -100.89 50.15
CA ILE A 182 -25.62 -99.85 50.25
C ILE A 182 -24.71 -99.87 49.01
N ILE A 183 -24.20 -101.05 48.65
CA ILE A 183 -23.33 -101.21 47.46
C ILE A 183 -24.07 -100.74 46.20
N PHE A 184 -25.34 -101.11 46.10
CA PHE A 184 -26.16 -100.76 44.97
C PHE A 184 -26.45 -99.26 44.87
N SER A 185 -26.76 -98.61 46.00
CA SER A 185 -26.93 -97.15 46.08
C SER A 185 -25.68 -96.41 45.59
N PHE A 186 -24.49 -96.92 45.97
CA PHE A 186 -23.22 -96.36 45.51
C PHE A 186 -23.04 -96.50 43.98
N LEU A 187 -23.32 -97.67 43.42
CA LEU A 187 -23.23 -97.91 41.97
C LEU A 187 -24.18 -97.02 41.17
N VAL A 188 -25.42 -96.84 41.64
CA VAL A 188 -26.41 -95.97 41.02
C VAL A 188 -25.96 -94.51 41.05
N THR A 189 -25.48 -94.05 42.21
CA THR A 189 -24.98 -92.69 42.38
C THR A 189 -23.80 -92.43 41.45
N PHE A 190 -22.85 -93.35 41.39
CA PHE A 190 -21.70 -93.26 40.49
C PHE A 190 -22.11 -93.20 39.01
N PHE A 191 -23.00 -94.10 38.58
CA PHE A 191 -23.52 -94.11 37.21
C PHE A 191 -24.23 -92.81 36.84
N LEU A 192 -25.04 -92.27 37.76
CA LEU A 192 -25.80 -91.04 37.57
C LEU A 192 -24.88 -89.83 37.44
N VAL A 193 -23.85 -89.73 38.29
CA VAL A 193 -22.80 -88.69 38.21
C VAL A 193 -22.05 -88.75 36.88
N VAL A 194 -21.62 -89.93 36.45
CA VAL A 194 -20.91 -90.10 35.16
C VAL A 194 -21.80 -89.71 33.98
N THR A 195 -23.07 -90.12 34.02
CA THR A 195 -24.04 -89.84 32.97
C THR A 195 -24.34 -88.34 32.87
N ILE A 196 -24.62 -87.67 34.00
CA ILE A 196 -24.85 -86.22 34.02
C ILE A 196 -23.62 -85.47 33.51
N ARG A 197 -22.41 -85.83 33.98
CA ARG A 197 -21.17 -85.17 33.57
C ARG A 197 -20.97 -85.25 32.05
N ARG A 198 -21.14 -86.43 31.44
CA ARG A 198 -20.98 -86.64 29.99
C ARG A 198 -22.10 -86.03 29.15
N ALA A 199 -23.33 -86.04 29.67
CA ALA A 199 -24.49 -85.56 28.94
C ALA A 199 -24.66 -84.03 28.99
N PHE A 200 -24.30 -83.38 30.11
CA PHE A 200 -24.59 -81.97 30.36
C PHE A 200 -23.35 -81.14 30.69
N SER A 201 -22.59 -81.50 31.73
CA SER A 201 -21.55 -80.61 32.28
C SER A 201 -20.42 -80.34 31.28
N VAL A 202 -19.95 -81.37 30.56
CA VAL A 202 -18.87 -81.20 29.57
C VAL A 202 -19.33 -80.34 28.37
N PRO A 203 -20.46 -80.63 27.68
CA PRO A 203 -20.93 -79.78 26.59
C PRO A 203 -21.18 -78.33 27.02
N PHE A 204 -21.79 -78.12 28.19
CA PHE A 204 -22.08 -76.77 28.66
C PHE A 204 -20.81 -75.96 28.95
N SER A 205 -19.79 -76.60 29.54
CA SER A 205 -18.50 -75.95 29.78
C SER A 205 -17.78 -75.56 28.50
N GLU A 206 -17.83 -76.41 27.46
CA GLU A 206 -17.23 -76.11 26.16
C GLU A 206 -17.92 -74.92 25.46
N LEU A 207 -19.26 -74.84 25.51
CA LEU A 207 -20.01 -73.67 25.04
C LEU A 207 -19.62 -72.39 25.79
N LEU A 208 -19.46 -72.46 27.11
CA LEU A 208 -19.15 -71.30 27.94
C LEU A 208 -17.74 -70.77 27.65
N LYS A 209 -16.75 -71.67 27.51
CA LYS A 209 -15.39 -71.32 27.06
C LYS A 209 -15.41 -70.68 25.67
N ALA A 210 -16.21 -71.23 24.75
CA ALA A 210 -16.35 -70.67 23.41
C ALA A 210 -16.86 -69.23 23.43
N THR A 211 -17.94 -68.97 24.17
CA THR A 211 -18.50 -67.62 24.30
C THR A 211 -17.49 -66.64 24.91
N GLU A 212 -16.70 -67.08 25.88
CA GLU A 212 -15.67 -66.24 26.50
C GLU A 212 -14.54 -65.89 25.50
N ARG A 213 -14.05 -66.85 24.72
CA ARG A 213 -13.01 -66.63 23.71
C ARG A 213 -13.48 -65.69 22.60
N ILE A 214 -14.71 -65.86 22.11
CA ILE A 214 -15.31 -64.94 21.14
C ILE A 214 -15.45 -63.53 21.72
N SER A 215 -15.86 -63.39 22.99
CA SER A 215 -15.95 -62.07 23.65
C SER A 215 -14.60 -61.37 23.82
N LYS A 216 -13.50 -62.15 23.89
CA LYS A 216 -12.12 -61.66 23.93
C LYS A 216 -11.54 -61.37 22.55
N GLY A 217 -12.32 -61.51 21.47
CA GLY A 217 -11.92 -61.17 20.11
C GLY A 217 -11.33 -62.32 19.29
N GLU A 218 -11.31 -63.55 19.81
CA GLU A 218 -10.77 -64.72 19.10
C GLU A 218 -11.80 -65.31 18.11
N MET A 219 -12.15 -64.55 17.07
CA MET A 219 -13.22 -64.88 16.11
C MET A 219 -12.95 -66.14 15.27
N SER A 220 -11.73 -66.67 15.25
CA SER A 220 -11.38 -67.92 14.55
C SER A 220 -11.70 -69.19 15.35
N TYR A 221 -12.04 -69.05 16.64
CA TYR A 221 -12.37 -70.21 17.48
C TYR A 221 -13.69 -70.85 17.01
N ARG A 222 -13.72 -72.18 16.98
CA ARG A 222 -14.90 -72.98 16.64
C ARG A 222 -15.13 -74.02 17.73
N ILE A 223 -16.38 -74.28 18.06
CA ILE A 223 -16.76 -75.18 19.14
C ILE A 223 -16.48 -76.64 18.78
N GLY A 224 -16.60 -77.00 17.49
CA GLY A 224 -16.20 -78.33 17.00
C GLY A 224 -16.91 -79.49 17.70
N MET A 225 -18.14 -79.29 18.18
CA MET A 225 -18.93 -80.33 18.86
C MET A 225 -19.47 -81.35 17.86
N ASP A 226 -18.81 -82.50 17.77
CA ASP A 226 -19.28 -83.65 17.01
C ASP A 226 -20.28 -84.49 17.83
N ARG A 227 -21.53 -84.02 17.91
CA ARG A 227 -22.62 -84.69 18.63
C ARG A 227 -23.91 -84.66 17.84
N ASP A 228 -24.59 -85.80 17.79
CA ASP A 228 -25.93 -85.95 17.21
C ASP A 228 -27.05 -85.72 18.25
N ASP A 229 -26.93 -84.62 19.00
CA ASP A 229 -27.94 -84.15 19.94
C ASP A 229 -28.12 -82.63 19.90
N GLU A 230 -28.99 -82.09 20.75
CA GLU A 230 -29.35 -80.68 20.78
C GLU A 230 -28.13 -79.77 21.04
N PHE A 231 -27.15 -80.24 21.82
CA PHE A 231 -25.91 -79.51 22.07
C PHE A 231 -25.03 -79.43 20.81
N GLY A 232 -24.94 -80.50 20.01
CA GLY A 232 -24.22 -80.45 18.73
C GLY A 232 -24.90 -79.54 17.71
N THR A 233 -26.23 -79.52 17.67
CA THR A 233 -26.98 -78.57 16.82
C THR A 233 -26.75 -77.12 17.25
N LEU A 234 -26.74 -76.86 18.57
CA LEU A 234 -26.45 -75.55 19.13
C LEU A 234 -25.02 -75.10 18.81
N GLY A 235 -24.03 -75.99 18.93
CA GLY A 235 -22.64 -75.73 18.55
C GLY A 235 -22.49 -75.33 17.08
N LYS A 236 -23.10 -76.09 16.15
CA LYS A 236 -23.08 -75.76 14.70
C LYS A 236 -23.71 -74.40 14.39
N ARG A 237 -24.81 -74.05 15.07
CA ARG A 237 -25.47 -72.73 14.92
C ARG A 237 -24.60 -71.60 15.47
N PHE A 238 -23.96 -71.82 16.61
CA PHE A 238 -23.01 -70.87 17.19
C PHE A 238 -21.84 -70.62 16.23
N ASP A 239 -21.22 -71.67 15.69
CA ASP A 239 -20.13 -71.53 14.72
C ASP A 239 -20.58 -70.76 13.46
N SER A 240 -21.80 -70.98 12.98
CA SER A 240 -22.37 -70.22 11.85
C SER A 240 -22.56 -68.74 12.16
N MET A 241 -23.00 -68.41 13.39
CA MET A 241 -23.12 -67.02 13.86
C MET A 241 -21.75 -66.33 13.92
N VAL A 242 -20.72 -67.03 14.41
CA VAL A 242 -19.35 -66.49 14.46
C VAL A 242 -18.83 -66.19 13.05
N ILE A 243 -19.05 -67.08 12.08
CA ILE A 243 -18.67 -66.84 10.67
C ILE A 243 -19.38 -65.59 10.10
N ALA A 244 -20.67 -65.44 10.36
CA ALA A 244 -21.43 -64.27 9.91
C ALA A 244 -20.91 -62.97 10.56
N LEU A 245 -20.58 -63.01 11.85
CA LEU A 245 -20.03 -61.87 12.59
C LEU A 245 -18.64 -61.49 12.07
N GLU A 246 -17.78 -62.48 11.82
CA GLU A 246 -16.45 -62.29 11.23
C GLU A 246 -16.56 -61.60 9.86
N SER A 247 -17.41 -62.10 8.96
CA SER A 247 -17.66 -61.48 7.65
C SER A 247 -18.21 -60.05 7.75
N SER A 248 -19.12 -59.80 8.69
CA SER A 248 -19.67 -58.45 8.91
C SER A 248 -18.59 -57.50 9.42
N ASN A 249 -17.72 -57.94 10.31
CA ASN A 249 -16.64 -57.12 10.84
C ASN A 249 -15.64 -56.73 9.73
N THR A 250 -15.26 -57.70 8.88
CA THR A 250 -14.39 -57.41 7.72
C THR A 250 -15.00 -56.38 6.79
N LYS A 251 -16.30 -56.48 6.47
CA LYS A 251 -17.00 -55.47 5.64
C LYS A 251 -17.03 -54.09 6.29
N ILE A 252 -17.27 -54.02 7.59
CA ILE A 252 -17.28 -52.75 8.33
C ILE A 252 -15.88 -52.11 8.29
N THR A 253 -14.83 -52.87 8.57
CA THR A 253 -13.45 -52.39 8.52
C THR A 253 -13.07 -51.89 7.12
N GLN A 254 -13.44 -52.63 6.06
CA GLN A 254 -13.20 -52.20 4.69
C GLN A 254 -13.90 -50.87 4.38
N LYS A 255 -15.18 -50.75 4.73
CA LYS A 255 -15.96 -49.53 4.48
C LYS A 255 -15.47 -48.33 5.30
N LEU A 256 -14.93 -48.59 6.48
CA LEU A 256 -14.31 -47.57 7.33
C LEU A 256 -13.03 -47.03 6.69
N ASN A 257 -12.17 -47.91 6.14
CA ASN A 257 -10.98 -47.51 5.39
C ASN A 257 -11.33 -46.68 4.13
N GLU A 258 -12.38 -47.07 3.38
CA GLU A 258 -12.87 -46.30 2.22
C GLU A 258 -13.36 -44.90 2.62
N THR A 259 -14.10 -44.81 3.74
CA THR A 259 -14.63 -43.53 4.22
C THR A 259 -13.52 -42.61 4.73
N GLU A 260 -12.52 -43.16 5.43
CA GLU A 260 -11.35 -42.43 5.91
C GLU A 260 -10.49 -41.92 4.75
N LEU A 261 -10.29 -42.73 3.71
CA LEU A 261 -9.61 -42.32 2.48
C LEU A 261 -10.30 -41.11 1.82
N LEU A 262 -11.62 -41.15 1.67
CA LEU A 262 -12.39 -40.05 1.11
C LEU A 262 -12.26 -38.77 1.95
N LEU A 263 -12.26 -38.90 3.28
CA LEU A 263 -12.11 -37.77 4.20
C LEU A 263 -10.72 -37.13 4.10
N ASP A 264 -9.65 -37.94 4.11
CA ASP A 264 -8.27 -37.44 4.02
C ASP A 264 -8.03 -36.70 2.70
N ILE A 265 -8.48 -37.29 1.59
CA ILE A 265 -8.34 -36.69 0.27
C ILE A 265 -9.19 -35.40 0.17
N ALA A 266 -10.41 -35.38 0.71
CA ALA A 266 -11.25 -34.19 0.71
C ALA A 266 -10.70 -33.05 1.59
N GLN A 267 -10.15 -33.36 2.77
CA GLN A 267 -9.50 -32.35 3.63
C GLN A 267 -8.26 -31.76 2.94
N PHE A 268 -7.46 -32.61 2.32
CA PHE A 268 -6.27 -32.17 1.61
C PHE A 268 -6.63 -31.36 0.36
N ALA A 269 -7.65 -31.77 -0.39
CA ALA A 269 -8.19 -31.05 -1.56
C ALA A 269 -8.57 -29.59 -1.25
N GLY A 270 -9.04 -29.32 -0.03
CA GLY A 270 -9.43 -27.98 0.41
C GLY A 270 -8.27 -27.08 0.85
N THR A 271 -7.06 -27.63 1.07
CA THR A 271 -5.97 -26.91 1.74
C THR A 271 -4.76 -26.61 0.86
N THR A 272 -4.53 -27.41 -0.19
CA THR A 272 -3.37 -27.23 -1.07
C THR A 272 -3.71 -26.42 -2.33
N LEU A 273 -2.80 -25.53 -2.72
CA LEU A 273 -2.86 -24.75 -3.96
C LEU A 273 -1.81 -25.21 -4.98
N ASP A 274 -0.90 -26.11 -4.60
CA ASP A 274 0.06 -26.73 -5.50
C ASP A 274 -0.59 -27.96 -6.14
N LEU A 275 -1.06 -27.81 -7.38
CA LEU A 275 -1.73 -28.88 -8.11
C LEU A 275 -0.86 -30.14 -8.20
N LYS A 276 0.45 -30.00 -8.44
CA LYS A 276 1.31 -31.15 -8.69
C LYS A 276 1.56 -31.96 -7.41
N GLY A 277 1.90 -31.26 -6.31
CA GLY A 277 1.97 -31.87 -5.00
C GLY A 277 0.62 -32.46 -4.56
N ALA A 278 -0.48 -31.79 -4.92
CA ALA A 278 -1.82 -32.23 -4.58
C ALA A 278 -2.16 -33.59 -5.20
N LEU A 279 -1.96 -33.69 -6.51
CA LEU A 279 -2.23 -34.91 -7.27
C LEU A 279 -1.31 -36.05 -6.85
N HIS A 280 -0.04 -35.77 -6.54
CA HIS A 280 0.93 -36.78 -6.10
C HIS A 280 0.53 -37.42 -4.75
N TYR A 281 0.17 -36.59 -3.76
CA TYR A 281 -0.29 -37.07 -2.47
C TYR A 281 -1.55 -37.94 -2.61
N ILE A 282 -2.48 -37.57 -3.49
CA ILE A 282 -3.72 -38.33 -3.70
C ILE A 282 -3.44 -39.70 -4.29
N VAL A 283 -2.64 -39.79 -5.35
CA VAL A 283 -2.33 -41.10 -5.96
C VAL A 283 -1.53 -41.98 -5.01
N GLU A 284 -0.64 -41.40 -4.20
CA GLU A 284 0.10 -42.11 -3.15
C GLU A 284 -0.84 -42.63 -2.06
N THR A 285 -1.76 -41.79 -1.58
CA THR A 285 -2.73 -42.16 -0.53
C THR A 285 -3.70 -43.24 -1.02
N ILE A 286 -4.20 -43.15 -2.26
CA ILE A 286 -5.06 -44.18 -2.87
C ILE A 286 -4.31 -45.50 -2.97
N SER A 287 -3.07 -45.48 -3.48
CA SER A 287 -2.25 -46.70 -3.61
C SER A 287 -1.99 -47.35 -2.25
N LEU A 288 -1.59 -46.56 -1.24
CA LEU A 288 -1.27 -47.06 0.10
C LEU A 288 -2.49 -47.63 0.83
N LYS A 289 -3.62 -46.92 0.85
CA LYS A 289 -4.82 -47.31 1.61
C LYS A 289 -5.67 -48.38 0.94
N LEU A 290 -5.71 -48.42 -0.40
CA LEU A 290 -6.48 -49.42 -1.15
C LEU A 290 -5.62 -50.57 -1.72
N HIS A 291 -4.31 -50.56 -1.45
CA HIS A 291 -3.38 -51.60 -1.87
C HIS A 291 -3.37 -51.84 -3.40
N TYR A 292 -3.33 -50.76 -4.18
CA TYR A 292 -3.10 -50.80 -5.62
C TYR A 292 -1.61 -50.62 -5.92
N ASP A 293 -1.08 -51.44 -6.84
CA ASP A 293 0.34 -51.43 -7.20
C ASP A 293 0.73 -50.09 -7.86
N ASN A 294 -0.18 -49.53 -8.67
CA ASN A 294 0.01 -48.19 -9.24
C ASN A 294 -1.29 -47.41 -9.32
N CYS A 295 -1.20 -46.13 -8.96
CA CYS A 295 -2.23 -45.13 -9.16
C CYS A 295 -1.60 -43.94 -9.87
N ALA A 296 -2.29 -43.43 -10.90
CA ALA A 296 -1.81 -42.31 -11.69
C ALA A 296 -2.95 -41.40 -12.14
N VAL A 297 -2.66 -40.10 -12.24
CA VAL A 297 -3.56 -39.09 -12.81
C VAL A 297 -2.95 -38.59 -14.10
N TYR A 298 -3.72 -38.71 -15.17
CA TYR A 298 -3.41 -38.15 -16.46
C TYR A 298 -4.37 -37.01 -16.78
N MET A 299 -3.86 -35.88 -17.29
CA MET A 299 -4.69 -34.74 -17.69
C MET A 299 -4.61 -34.53 -19.20
N MET A 300 -5.68 -34.01 -19.80
CA MET A 300 -5.69 -33.73 -21.24
C MET A 300 -4.70 -32.62 -21.58
N ASN A 301 -3.87 -32.89 -22.58
CA ASN A 301 -2.97 -31.91 -23.17
C ASN A 301 -3.39 -31.66 -24.63
N ALA A 302 -4.02 -30.50 -24.86
CA ALA A 302 -4.54 -30.12 -26.16
C ALA A 302 -3.43 -29.94 -27.23
N GLU A 303 -2.24 -29.51 -26.83
CA GLU A 303 -1.10 -29.30 -27.75
C GLU A 303 -0.56 -30.64 -28.27
N ARG A 304 -0.57 -31.67 -27.44
CA ARG A 304 -0.07 -33.01 -27.77
C ARG A 304 -1.13 -33.96 -28.32
N LYS A 305 -2.38 -33.52 -28.43
CA LYS A 305 -3.54 -34.37 -28.82
C LYS A 305 -3.57 -35.70 -28.05
N GLY A 306 -3.29 -35.63 -26.75
CA GLY A 306 -3.20 -36.80 -25.87
C GLY A 306 -3.32 -36.43 -24.40
N PHE A 307 -3.23 -37.43 -23.54
CA PHE A 307 -3.18 -37.26 -22.09
C PHE A 307 -1.73 -37.20 -21.61
N SER A 308 -1.37 -36.22 -20.78
CA SER A 308 -0.07 -36.14 -20.10
C SER A 308 -0.15 -36.70 -18.68
N LEU A 309 0.89 -37.41 -18.25
CA LEU A 309 1.00 -37.88 -16.87
C LEU A 309 1.32 -36.70 -15.95
N GLU A 310 0.41 -36.39 -15.01
CA GLU A 310 0.60 -35.31 -14.03
C GLU A 310 1.11 -35.84 -12.69
N ALA A 311 0.64 -37.01 -12.27
CA ALA A 311 1.06 -37.66 -11.02
C ALA A 311 0.98 -39.18 -11.10
N SER A 312 1.92 -39.87 -10.44
CA SER A 312 1.93 -41.32 -10.24
C SER A 312 2.59 -41.65 -8.91
N ASN A 313 2.12 -42.67 -8.19
CA ASN A 313 2.78 -43.17 -6.97
C ASN A 313 4.09 -43.92 -7.27
N VAL A 314 4.23 -44.48 -8.48
CA VAL A 314 5.45 -45.13 -8.96
C VAL A 314 6.03 -44.29 -10.08
N ILE A 315 7.29 -43.87 -9.92
CA ILE A 315 8.07 -43.20 -10.98
C ILE A 315 8.93 -44.28 -11.64
N GLU A 316 8.42 -44.92 -12.68
CA GLU A 316 9.20 -45.91 -13.45
C GLU A 316 10.27 -45.21 -14.31
N GLU A 317 11.51 -45.72 -14.30
CA GLU A 317 12.62 -45.21 -15.12
C GLU A 317 12.42 -45.44 -16.64
N ASN A 318 11.49 -46.32 -17.03
CA ASN A 318 11.36 -46.83 -18.41
C ASN A 318 9.96 -46.69 -19.06
N THR A 319 8.93 -46.20 -18.35
CA THR A 319 7.68 -45.81 -19.02
C THR A 319 7.75 -44.39 -19.51
N ASN A 320 7.42 -44.20 -20.79
CA ASN A 320 7.26 -42.92 -21.44
C ASN A 320 6.57 -41.89 -20.51
N LYS A 321 7.31 -40.86 -20.11
CA LYS A 321 6.76 -39.59 -19.59
C LYS A 321 5.81 -38.90 -20.59
N GLU A 322 5.57 -39.51 -21.76
CA GLU A 322 4.87 -38.95 -22.91
C GLU A 322 3.35 -39.14 -22.85
N GLY A 323 2.82 -39.96 -21.94
CA GLY A 323 1.38 -40.17 -21.81
C GLY A 323 0.80 -40.99 -22.98
N PHE A 324 -0.49 -40.86 -23.29
CA PHE A 324 -1.14 -41.66 -24.34
C PHE A 324 -2.09 -40.83 -25.23
N SER A 325 -2.15 -41.20 -26.52
CA SER A 325 -2.88 -40.44 -27.57
C SER A 325 -4.41 -40.51 -27.40
N PHE A 326 -5.14 -39.48 -27.84
CA PHE A 326 -6.61 -39.52 -27.95
C PHE A 326 -7.11 -40.56 -28.96
N GLU A 327 -6.25 -41.02 -29.87
CA GLU A 327 -6.57 -42.08 -30.83
C GLU A 327 -6.53 -43.48 -30.21
N ASN A 328 -6.01 -43.61 -28.98
CA ASN A 328 -6.06 -44.86 -28.24
C ASN A 328 -7.53 -45.28 -27.99
N ARG A 329 -7.88 -46.53 -28.32
CA ARG A 329 -9.27 -47.04 -28.25
C ARG A 329 -9.92 -46.79 -26.89
N ILE A 330 -9.21 -47.11 -25.80
CA ILE A 330 -9.73 -46.96 -24.44
C ILE A 330 -9.81 -45.49 -24.05
N ALA A 331 -8.80 -44.69 -24.39
CA ALA A 331 -8.83 -43.24 -24.15
C ALA A 331 -10.00 -42.57 -24.87
N ASN A 332 -10.27 -42.97 -26.12
CA ASN A 332 -11.39 -42.50 -26.92
C ASN A 332 -12.74 -42.94 -26.34
N GLU A 333 -12.85 -44.19 -25.88
CA GLU A 333 -14.05 -44.72 -25.22
C GLU A 333 -14.37 -43.92 -23.95
N ILE A 334 -13.35 -43.61 -23.15
CA ILE A 334 -13.49 -42.79 -21.93
C ILE A 334 -13.89 -41.35 -22.27
N ILE A 335 -13.28 -40.73 -23.29
CA ILE A 335 -13.64 -39.37 -23.75
C ILE A 335 -15.08 -39.32 -24.27
N THR A 336 -15.50 -40.34 -25.02
CA THR A 336 -16.79 -40.38 -25.73
C THR A 336 -17.96 -40.71 -24.80
N TYR A 337 -17.80 -41.73 -23.95
CA TYR A 337 -18.88 -42.23 -23.10
C TYR A 337 -18.83 -41.70 -21.67
N LEU A 338 -17.71 -41.15 -21.23
CA LEU A 338 -17.52 -40.61 -19.88
C LEU A 338 -17.85 -41.65 -18.79
N GLN A 339 -17.55 -42.93 -19.03
CA GLN A 339 -17.74 -44.04 -18.09
C GLN A 339 -16.38 -44.66 -17.70
N PRO A 340 -16.29 -45.26 -16.50
CA PRO A 340 -15.13 -46.07 -16.13
C PRO A 340 -14.97 -47.29 -17.04
N VAL A 341 -13.72 -47.63 -17.36
CA VAL A 341 -13.37 -48.79 -18.18
C VAL A 341 -12.42 -49.69 -17.40
N VAL A 342 -12.77 -50.98 -17.30
CA VAL A 342 -11.90 -52.01 -16.72
C VAL A 342 -11.17 -52.72 -17.85
N ILE A 343 -9.85 -52.83 -17.71
CA ILE A 343 -8.94 -53.39 -18.70
C ILE A 343 -8.26 -54.61 -18.07
N SER A 344 -8.16 -55.71 -18.81
CA SER A 344 -7.54 -56.96 -18.34
C SER A 344 -6.67 -57.59 -19.42
N ASP A 345 -5.58 -58.26 -19.02
CA ASP A 345 -4.55 -58.89 -19.87
C ASP A 345 -5.09 -59.98 -20.82
N GLU A 346 -6.34 -60.42 -20.66
CA GLU A 346 -7.02 -61.39 -21.55
C GLU A 346 -7.37 -60.79 -22.92
N ILE A 347 -7.38 -59.46 -23.04
CA ILE A 347 -7.54 -58.72 -24.28
C ILE A 347 -6.21 -57.97 -24.48
N ARG A 348 -5.43 -58.39 -25.48
CA ARG A 348 -4.05 -57.91 -25.70
C ARG A 348 -3.91 -57.29 -27.08
N GLU A 349 -4.69 -56.24 -27.34
CA GLU A 349 -4.48 -55.42 -28.53
C GLU A 349 -3.38 -54.36 -28.28
N THR A 350 -2.74 -53.88 -29.35
CA THR A 350 -1.62 -52.93 -29.28
C THR A 350 -1.99 -51.63 -28.56
N ALA A 351 -3.25 -51.19 -28.65
CA ALA A 351 -3.75 -49.99 -27.97
C ALA A 351 -3.88 -50.14 -26.44
N GLU A 352 -4.09 -51.35 -25.93
CA GLU A 352 -4.26 -51.58 -24.48
C GLU A 352 -2.92 -51.62 -23.74
N LYS A 353 -1.84 -51.96 -24.45
CA LYS A 353 -0.48 -52.03 -23.91
C LYS A 353 0.05 -50.69 -23.39
N GLU A 354 -0.34 -49.57 -23.99
CA GLU A 354 0.05 -48.22 -23.56
C GLU A 354 -0.55 -47.84 -22.20
N ILE A 355 -1.78 -48.29 -21.91
CA ILE A 355 -2.49 -47.99 -20.67
C ILE A 355 -2.26 -49.10 -19.63
N LEU A 356 -2.01 -50.35 -20.02
CA LEU A 356 -1.74 -51.44 -19.08
C LEU A 356 -0.27 -51.49 -18.64
N GLY A 357 0.69 -51.14 -19.51
CA GLY A 357 2.12 -51.22 -19.19
C GLY A 357 2.57 -52.64 -18.80
N GLU A 358 3.26 -52.77 -17.67
CA GLU A 358 3.66 -54.06 -17.07
C GLU A 358 2.57 -54.69 -16.18
N TYR A 359 1.45 -54.00 -15.96
CA TYR A 359 0.38 -54.43 -15.08
C TYR A 359 -0.58 -55.40 -15.80
N LYS A 360 -1.34 -56.21 -15.05
CA LYS A 360 -2.27 -57.21 -15.61
C LYS A 360 -3.72 -56.73 -15.69
N THR A 361 -4.13 -55.86 -14.78
CA THR A 361 -5.45 -55.25 -14.82
C THR A 361 -5.37 -53.78 -14.45
N ALA A 362 -6.26 -52.98 -15.03
CA ALA A 362 -6.38 -51.56 -14.78
C ALA A 362 -7.84 -51.12 -14.73
N LEU A 363 -8.14 -50.14 -13.88
CA LEU A 363 -9.38 -49.38 -13.86
C LEU A 363 -9.05 -47.95 -14.26
N ALA A 364 -9.62 -47.50 -15.37
CA ALA A 364 -9.51 -46.13 -15.86
C ALA A 364 -10.84 -45.39 -15.63
N VAL A 365 -10.80 -44.31 -14.86
CA VAL A 365 -11.98 -43.51 -14.50
C VAL A 365 -11.84 -42.09 -15.05
N PRO A 366 -12.81 -41.58 -15.83
CA PRO A 366 -12.76 -40.22 -16.36
C PRO A 366 -12.89 -39.17 -15.24
N ILE A 367 -12.08 -38.13 -15.34
CA ILE A 367 -12.20 -36.87 -14.57
C ILE A 367 -13.08 -35.95 -15.40
N ILE A 368 -14.28 -35.62 -14.92
CA ILE A 368 -15.32 -34.96 -15.71
C ILE A 368 -15.66 -33.58 -15.17
N ARG A 369 -15.69 -32.58 -16.05
CA ARG A 369 -16.25 -31.24 -15.76
C ARG A 369 -17.26 -30.85 -16.84
N GLU A 370 -18.46 -30.43 -16.43
CA GLU A 370 -19.49 -29.89 -17.33
C GLU A 370 -19.73 -30.74 -18.60
N SER A 371 -19.71 -32.08 -18.46
CA SER A 371 -19.85 -33.05 -19.56
C SER A 371 -18.66 -33.16 -20.52
N LYS A 372 -17.45 -32.78 -20.09
CA LYS A 372 -16.19 -33.02 -20.80
C LYS A 372 -15.23 -33.81 -19.94
N CYS A 373 -14.52 -34.75 -20.57
CA CYS A 373 -13.35 -35.39 -19.95
C CYS A 373 -12.24 -34.33 -19.84
N LEU A 374 -11.63 -34.22 -18.66
CA LEU A 374 -10.44 -33.40 -18.40
C LEU A 374 -9.18 -34.26 -18.23
N GLY A 375 -9.35 -35.53 -17.89
CA GLY A 375 -8.28 -36.41 -17.47
C GLY A 375 -8.78 -37.81 -17.16
N ILE A 376 -7.85 -38.69 -16.79
CA ILE A 376 -8.12 -40.07 -16.40
C ILE A 376 -7.39 -40.36 -15.09
N LEU A 377 -8.15 -40.81 -14.09
CA LEU A 377 -7.62 -41.43 -12.88
C LEU A 377 -7.49 -42.93 -13.13
N LEU A 378 -6.28 -43.45 -12.99
CA LEU A 378 -5.92 -44.81 -13.35
C LEU A 378 -5.44 -45.57 -12.12
N ALA A 379 -5.97 -46.76 -11.89
CA ALA A 379 -5.51 -47.70 -10.87
C ALA A 379 -5.16 -49.04 -11.50
N ARG A 380 -4.01 -49.62 -11.13
CA ARG A 380 -3.46 -50.83 -11.77
C ARG A 380 -2.99 -51.86 -10.74
N LYS A 381 -3.06 -53.13 -11.12
CA LYS A 381 -2.48 -54.27 -10.37
C LYS A 381 -1.60 -55.17 -11.25
N LEU A 382 -0.52 -55.67 -10.65
CA LEU A 382 0.40 -56.66 -11.24
C LEU A 382 -0.19 -58.07 -11.31
N SER A 383 -1.27 -58.32 -10.55
CA SER A 383 -2.02 -59.57 -10.54
C SER A 383 -3.33 -59.45 -11.31
N SER A 384 -3.88 -60.58 -11.79
CA SER A 384 -5.23 -60.57 -12.38
C SER A 384 -6.24 -60.27 -11.27
N TYR A 385 -6.97 -59.17 -11.42
CA TYR A 385 -7.86 -58.63 -10.40
C TYR A 385 -9.19 -58.16 -10.99
N ALA A 386 -10.30 -58.64 -10.43
CA ALA A 386 -11.65 -58.22 -10.81
C ALA A 386 -12.13 -57.10 -9.88
N PHE A 387 -12.36 -55.91 -10.44
CA PHE A 387 -12.88 -54.76 -9.71
C PHE A 387 -14.35 -54.95 -9.36
N SER A 388 -14.70 -54.69 -8.10
CA SER A 388 -16.09 -54.70 -7.64
C SER A 388 -16.84 -53.41 -8.01
N VAL A 389 -18.17 -53.44 -7.98
CA VAL A 389 -19.00 -52.25 -8.25
C VAL A 389 -18.74 -51.15 -7.22
N ASP A 390 -18.59 -51.51 -5.95
CA ASP A 390 -18.30 -50.57 -4.85
C ASP A 390 -16.95 -49.85 -5.06
N GLU A 391 -15.92 -50.56 -5.56
CA GLU A 391 -14.62 -49.96 -5.89
C GLU A 391 -14.71 -48.99 -7.06
N ILE A 392 -15.43 -49.37 -8.13
CA ILE A 392 -15.65 -48.50 -9.29
C ILE A 392 -16.34 -47.20 -8.85
N ASP A 393 -17.38 -47.29 -8.01
CA ASP A 393 -18.08 -46.13 -7.49
C ASP A 393 -17.20 -45.28 -6.55
N THR A 394 -16.34 -45.91 -5.75
CA THR A 394 -15.34 -45.19 -4.94
C THR A 394 -14.38 -44.39 -5.83
N PHE A 395 -13.87 -44.97 -6.91
CA PHE A 395 -13.00 -44.26 -7.84
C PHE A 395 -13.71 -43.15 -8.62
N LYS A 396 -15.02 -43.27 -8.91
CA LYS A 396 -15.80 -42.16 -9.45
C LYS A 396 -15.84 -40.97 -8.49
N ILE A 397 -16.09 -41.22 -7.20
CA ILE A 397 -16.09 -40.16 -6.17
C ILE A 397 -14.70 -39.51 -6.09
N LEU A 398 -13.64 -40.32 -6.05
CA LEU A 398 -12.26 -39.82 -6.05
C LEU A 398 -11.95 -38.96 -7.27
N SER A 399 -12.42 -39.38 -8.46
CA SER A 399 -12.29 -38.62 -9.70
C SER A 399 -12.93 -37.22 -9.61
N HIS A 400 -14.13 -37.12 -9.00
CA HIS A 400 -14.77 -35.82 -8.75
C HIS A 400 -13.97 -34.94 -7.78
N THR A 401 -13.34 -35.53 -6.76
CA THR A 401 -12.49 -34.78 -5.84
C THR A 401 -11.24 -34.27 -6.56
N VAL A 402 -10.61 -35.08 -7.42
CA VAL A 402 -9.50 -34.66 -8.27
C VAL A 402 -9.91 -33.49 -9.18
N GLU A 403 -11.09 -33.52 -9.79
CA GLU A 403 -11.61 -32.40 -10.59
C GLU A 403 -11.69 -31.11 -9.79
N SER A 404 -12.18 -31.19 -8.54
CA SER A 404 -12.34 -30.01 -7.68
C SER A 404 -10.99 -29.37 -7.33
N ILE A 405 -9.93 -30.17 -7.16
CA ILE A 405 -8.57 -29.68 -6.93
C ILE A 405 -8.03 -28.98 -8.17
N VAL A 406 -8.19 -29.60 -9.35
CA VAL A 406 -7.79 -29.00 -10.62
C VAL A 406 -8.49 -27.65 -10.80
N ARG A 407 -9.80 -27.58 -10.53
CA ARG A 407 -10.57 -26.32 -10.61
C ARG A 407 -10.04 -25.26 -9.66
N ASN A 408 -9.76 -25.62 -8.41
CA ASN A 408 -9.25 -24.68 -7.41
C ASN A 408 -7.87 -24.14 -7.79
N ALA A 409 -6.98 -25.00 -8.30
CA ALA A 409 -5.66 -24.59 -8.78
C ALA A 409 -5.74 -23.63 -9.98
N GLU A 410 -6.58 -23.94 -10.97
CA GLU A 410 -6.83 -23.09 -12.14
C GLU A 410 -7.39 -21.71 -11.72
N LEU A 411 -8.39 -21.69 -10.83
CA LEU A 411 -8.98 -20.46 -10.32
C LEU A 411 -7.95 -19.62 -9.55
N PHE A 412 -7.15 -20.25 -8.69
CA PHE A 412 -6.09 -19.56 -7.96
C PHE A 412 -5.03 -18.99 -8.90
N GLN A 413 -4.60 -19.75 -9.90
CA GLN A 413 -3.63 -19.28 -10.89
C GLN A 413 -4.17 -18.11 -11.71
N SER A 414 -5.45 -18.17 -12.11
CA SER A 414 -6.15 -17.05 -12.78
C SER A 414 -6.20 -15.81 -11.89
N THR A 415 -6.57 -15.97 -10.61
CA THR A 415 -6.63 -14.88 -9.62
C THR A 415 -5.25 -14.28 -9.36
N LYS A 416 -4.22 -15.12 -9.22
CA LYS A 416 -2.83 -14.68 -9.05
C LYS A 416 -2.35 -13.87 -10.25
N LYS A 417 -2.68 -14.30 -11.47
CA LYS A 417 -2.38 -13.56 -12.71
C LYS A 417 -3.11 -12.21 -12.74
N GLN A 418 -4.38 -12.16 -12.33
CA GLN A 418 -5.12 -10.89 -12.22
C GLN A 418 -4.50 -9.95 -11.16
N LEU A 419 -4.12 -10.47 -9.99
CA LEU A 419 -3.44 -9.67 -8.96
C LEU A 419 -2.11 -9.10 -9.46
N GLN A 420 -1.27 -9.90 -10.12
CA GLN A 420 -0.02 -9.42 -10.72
C GLN A 420 -0.26 -8.26 -11.70
N LYS A 421 -1.28 -8.37 -12.57
CA LYS A 421 -1.67 -7.27 -13.47
C LYS A 421 -2.05 -6.00 -12.70
N LEU A 422 -2.89 -6.12 -11.66
CA LEU A 422 -3.34 -4.99 -10.85
C LEU A 422 -2.21 -4.36 -10.03
N THR A 423 -1.29 -5.15 -9.48
CA THR A 423 -0.13 -4.64 -8.73
C THR A 423 0.76 -3.77 -9.61
N VAL A 424 1.07 -4.20 -10.84
CA VAL A 424 1.88 -3.39 -11.77
C VAL A 424 1.17 -2.08 -12.13
N LEU A 425 -0.14 -2.12 -12.40
CA LEU A 425 -0.93 -0.91 -12.66
C LEU A 425 -0.92 0.05 -11.45
N TYR A 426 -1.07 -0.47 -10.23
CA TYR A 426 -1.05 0.33 -9.01
C TYR A 426 0.33 0.95 -8.73
N GLU A 427 1.41 0.17 -8.88
CA GLU A 427 2.79 0.66 -8.71
C GLU A 427 3.12 1.75 -9.71
N LEU A 428 2.70 1.61 -10.98
CA LEU A 428 2.89 2.63 -12.00
C LEU A 428 2.04 3.88 -11.71
N SER A 429 0.78 3.71 -11.30
CA SER A 429 -0.07 4.84 -10.88
C SER A 429 0.56 5.60 -9.70
N GLY A 430 1.17 4.89 -8.74
CA GLY A 430 1.94 5.51 -7.66
C GLY A 430 3.19 6.22 -8.17
N ALA A 431 3.91 5.63 -9.12
CA ALA A 431 5.10 6.23 -9.73
C ALA A 431 4.77 7.51 -10.52
N VAL A 432 3.56 7.65 -11.08
CA VAL A 432 3.11 8.92 -11.68
C VAL A 432 3.15 10.07 -10.68
N THR A 433 2.98 9.80 -9.38
CA THR A 433 3.03 10.82 -8.33
C THR A 433 4.44 11.19 -7.87
N SER A 434 5.43 10.32 -8.07
CA SER A 434 6.80 10.50 -7.56
C SER A 434 7.86 10.79 -8.63
N ILE A 435 7.70 10.28 -9.86
CA ILE A 435 8.63 10.52 -10.97
C ILE A 435 8.25 11.86 -11.63
N LEU A 436 9.20 12.80 -11.63
CA LEU A 436 9.03 14.13 -12.24
C LEU A 436 9.44 14.17 -13.72
N ASP A 437 10.25 13.20 -14.16
CA ASP A 437 10.70 13.07 -15.54
C ASP A 437 9.71 12.23 -16.36
N LEU A 438 9.07 12.88 -17.34
CA LEU A 438 8.09 12.25 -18.22
C LEU A 438 8.71 11.13 -19.06
N ASP A 439 9.93 11.31 -19.56
CA ASP A 439 10.58 10.34 -20.45
C ASP A 439 10.99 9.08 -19.68
N GLU A 440 11.49 9.24 -18.45
CA GLU A 440 11.81 8.11 -17.57
C GLU A 440 10.56 7.30 -17.21
N LEU A 441 9.46 8.00 -16.89
CA LEU A 441 8.18 7.36 -16.56
C LEU A 441 7.59 6.63 -17.75
N LEU A 442 7.56 7.24 -18.94
CA LEU A 442 7.05 6.59 -20.15
C LEU A 442 7.90 5.38 -20.56
N LYS A 443 9.24 5.45 -20.42
CA LYS A 443 10.13 4.29 -20.63
C LYS A 443 9.84 3.16 -19.64
N LYS A 444 9.60 3.48 -18.38
CA LYS A 444 9.21 2.50 -17.36
C LYS A 444 7.87 1.85 -17.70
N ILE A 445 6.86 2.64 -18.10
CA ILE A 445 5.55 2.14 -18.54
C ILE A 445 5.72 1.20 -19.74
N ALA A 446 6.43 1.63 -20.79
CA ALA A 446 6.65 0.84 -22.01
C ALA A 446 7.36 -0.50 -21.72
N LYS A 447 8.33 -0.50 -20.80
CA LYS A 447 9.03 -1.69 -20.34
C LYS A 447 8.13 -2.63 -19.54
N GLU A 448 7.40 -2.11 -18.56
CA GLU A 448 6.56 -2.95 -17.68
C GLU A 448 5.39 -3.59 -18.43
N ILE A 449 4.74 -2.86 -19.34
CA ILE A 449 3.67 -3.44 -20.16
C ILE A 449 4.20 -4.52 -21.10
N SER A 450 5.37 -4.29 -21.71
CA SER A 450 5.98 -5.27 -22.61
C SER A 450 6.36 -6.54 -21.87
N ARG A 451 6.88 -6.41 -20.64
CA ARG A 451 7.22 -7.54 -19.77
C ARG A 451 5.97 -8.29 -19.30
N LEU A 452 4.93 -7.58 -18.89
CA LEU A 452 3.68 -8.16 -18.37
C LEU A 452 2.94 -8.97 -19.43
N LEU A 453 2.95 -8.50 -20.68
CA LEU A 453 2.26 -9.15 -21.79
C LEU A 453 3.19 -9.99 -22.68
N SER A 454 4.48 -10.11 -22.32
CA SER A 454 5.49 -10.83 -23.09
C SER A 454 5.54 -10.43 -24.57
N SER A 455 5.44 -9.12 -24.85
CA SER A 455 5.47 -8.59 -26.20
C SER A 455 6.90 -8.30 -26.67
N LYS A 456 7.15 -8.38 -27.99
CA LYS A 456 8.40 -7.98 -28.64
C LYS A 456 8.76 -6.56 -28.28
N GLY A 457 7.78 -5.66 -28.31
CA GLY A 457 8.02 -4.28 -27.92
C GLY A 457 6.77 -3.43 -27.79
N CYS A 458 6.99 -2.24 -27.26
CA CYS A 458 5.99 -1.22 -27.02
C CYS A 458 6.48 0.13 -27.56
N VAL A 459 5.56 0.93 -28.11
CA VAL A 459 5.82 2.29 -28.56
C VAL A 459 4.73 3.20 -28.02
N ILE A 460 5.13 4.24 -27.31
CA ILE A 460 4.26 5.34 -26.87
C ILE A 460 4.55 6.54 -27.77
N ARG A 461 3.50 7.05 -28.41
CA ARG A 461 3.57 8.20 -29.31
C ARG A 461 2.69 9.32 -28.81
N LEU A 462 3.15 10.56 -28.92
CA LEU A 462 2.37 11.76 -28.60
C LEU A 462 2.08 12.58 -29.85
N LEU A 463 0.92 13.22 -29.86
CA LEU A 463 0.48 14.08 -30.95
C LEU A 463 1.11 15.48 -30.81
N GLU A 464 1.98 15.83 -31.74
CA GLU A 464 2.66 17.12 -31.85
C GLU A 464 2.51 17.65 -33.27
N GLU A 465 2.01 18.88 -33.42
CA GLU A 465 1.83 19.55 -34.74
C GLU A 465 1.03 18.71 -35.76
N GLY A 466 0.07 17.90 -35.29
CA GLY A 466 -0.77 17.05 -36.14
C GLY A 466 -0.13 15.72 -36.58
N LYS A 467 1.05 15.39 -36.07
CA LYS A 467 1.72 14.09 -36.28
C LYS A 467 1.99 13.38 -34.96
N LEU A 468 1.95 12.06 -34.98
CA LEU A 468 2.35 11.20 -33.86
C LEU A 468 3.87 11.03 -33.89
N LYS A 469 4.55 11.53 -32.86
CA LYS A 469 5.99 11.34 -32.65
C LYS A 469 6.25 10.33 -31.54
N VAL A 470 7.23 9.47 -31.72
CA VAL A 470 7.64 8.50 -30.70
C VAL A 470 8.26 9.25 -29.52
N LYS A 471 7.72 9.06 -28.32
CA LYS A 471 8.31 9.57 -27.07
C LYS A 471 9.03 8.50 -26.28
N SER A 472 8.60 7.25 -26.43
CA SER A 472 9.22 6.14 -25.75
C SER A 472 9.03 4.86 -26.55
N CYS A 473 10.07 4.04 -26.62
CA CYS A 473 9.98 2.69 -27.14
C CYS A 473 10.73 1.70 -26.23
N TYR A 474 10.34 0.43 -26.32
CA TYR A 474 11.01 -0.67 -25.64
C TYR A 474 10.96 -1.92 -26.49
N GLY A 475 12.05 -2.69 -26.56
CA GLY A 475 12.11 -3.99 -27.25
C GLY A 475 12.12 -3.92 -28.78
N LEU A 476 12.27 -2.72 -29.36
CA LEU A 476 12.34 -2.50 -30.81
C LEU A 476 13.75 -2.00 -31.21
N PRO A 477 14.14 -2.14 -32.49
CA PRO A 477 15.46 -1.70 -32.97
C PRO A 477 15.81 -0.25 -32.63
N ASP A 478 17.08 -0.02 -32.25
CA ASP A 478 17.61 1.31 -31.96
C ASP A 478 17.47 2.24 -33.19
N GLY A 479 17.03 3.47 -32.98
CA GLY A 479 16.85 4.49 -34.04
C GLY A 479 15.41 4.76 -34.46
N ILE A 480 14.45 3.89 -34.10
CA ILE A 480 13.01 4.09 -34.38
C ILE A 480 12.45 5.40 -33.78
N GLU A 481 13.05 5.88 -32.69
CA GLU A 481 12.65 7.12 -32.01
C GLU A 481 12.83 8.37 -32.89
N ASN A 482 13.80 8.36 -33.82
CA ASN A 482 14.15 9.53 -34.63
C ASN A 482 13.50 9.52 -36.03
N ASP A 483 13.14 8.34 -36.54
CA ASP A 483 12.71 8.17 -37.94
C ASP A 483 11.18 8.00 -38.11
N MET A 484 10.41 7.95 -37.02
CA MET A 484 8.98 7.59 -37.07
C MET A 484 8.06 8.76 -36.67
N GLU A 485 7.76 9.64 -37.64
CA GLU A 485 6.63 10.59 -37.57
C GLU A 485 5.45 10.05 -38.39
N ILE A 486 4.30 9.84 -37.75
CA ILE A 486 3.12 9.25 -38.40
C ILE A 486 2.01 10.31 -38.48
N ALA A 487 1.48 10.60 -39.66
CA ALA A 487 0.35 11.52 -39.80
C ALA A 487 -0.96 10.90 -39.26
N LEU A 488 -1.93 11.74 -38.89
CA LEU A 488 -3.27 11.24 -38.53
C LEU A 488 -3.90 10.49 -39.72
N GLY A 489 -4.46 9.30 -39.45
CA GLY A 489 -5.00 8.39 -40.46
C GLY A 489 -3.97 7.50 -41.17
N GLU A 490 -2.67 7.71 -40.96
CA GLU A 490 -1.59 6.91 -41.56
C GLU A 490 -1.18 5.75 -40.64
N GLY A 491 -1.09 4.53 -41.18
CA GLY A 491 -0.72 3.36 -40.38
C GLY A 491 -1.75 3.00 -39.28
N ILE A 492 -1.48 1.94 -38.52
CA ILE A 492 -2.33 1.53 -37.40
C ILE A 492 -2.44 2.66 -36.35
N ALA A 493 -1.32 3.27 -35.97
CA ALA A 493 -1.29 4.29 -34.93
C ALA A 493 -2.02 5.58 -35.36
N GLY A 494 -1.81 6.07 -36.60
CA GLY A 494 -2.52 7.24 -37.10
C GLY A 494 -4.01 6.99 -37.27
N TRP A 495 -4.42 5.78 -37.67
CA TRP A 495 -5.83 5.39 -37.74
C TRP A 495 -6.48 5.39 -36.35
N VAL A 496 -5.84 4.79 -35.34
CA VAL A 496 -6.33 4.77 -33.96
C VAL A 496 -6.47 6.19 -33.42
N ALA A 497 -5.50 7.06 -33.68
CA ALA A 497 -5.56 8.46 -33.24
C ALA A 497 -6.67 9.27 -33.93
N ALA A 498 -6.96 8.98 -35.20
CA ALA A 498 -8.00 9.69 -35.96
C ALA A 498 -9.42 9.23 -35.63
N ASN A 499 -9.61 7.94 -35.30
CA ASN A 499 -10.93 7.34 -35.06
C ASN A 499 -11.29 7.20 -33.58
N ASP A 500 -10.34 7.45 -32.68
CA ASP A 500 -10.52 7.34 -31.22
C ASP A 500 -10.96 5.94 -30.75
N GLN A 501 -10.59 4.90 -31.51
CA GLN A 501 -10.93 3.51 -31.24
C GLN A 501 -9.70 2.63 -31.08
N PRO A 502 -9.68 1.74 -30.07
CA PRO A 502 -8.62 0.75 -29.91
C PRO A 502 -8.70 -0.28 -31.04
N LEU A 503 -7.53 -0.79 -31.47
CA LEU A 503 -7.43 -1.75 -32.55
C LEU A 503 -6.57 -2.95 -32.11
N LEU A 504 -7.14 -4.15 -32.27
CA LEU A 504 -6.48 -5.44 -32.08
C LEU A 504 -6.33 -6.12 -33.45
N VAL A 505 -5.10 -6.41 -33.83
CA VAL A 505 -4.76 -7.00 -35.13
C VAL A 505 -3.99 -8.29 -34.88
N GLU A 506 -4.59 -9.42 -35.23
CA GLU A 506 -3.94 -10.74 -35.11
C GLU A 506 -2.90 -10.97 -36.21
N ASP A 507 -3.14 -10.41 -37.40
CA ASP A 507 -2.31 -10.61 -38.59
C ASP A 507 -2.24 -9.34 -39.45
N VAL A 508 -1.13 -8.60 -39.31
CA VAL A 508 -0.88 -7.34 -40.00
C VAL A 508 -0.78 -7.53 -41.51
N GLU A 509 -0.37 -8.71 -41.99
CA GLU A 509 -0.26 -9.01 -43.43
C GLU A 509 -1.63 -9.10 -44.13
N LYS A 510 -2.73 -9.15 -43.38
CA LYS A 510 -4.10 -9.11 -43.93
C LYS A 510 -4.70 -7.72 -43.97
N MET A 511 -4.05 -6.71 -43.40
CA MET A 511 -4.57 -5.34 -43.36
C MET A 511 -4.35 -4.55 -44.66
N PRO A 512 -5.13 -3.50 -44.95
CA PRO A 512 -4.88 -2.60 -46.08
C PRO A 512 -3.46 -1.97 -46.04
N LEU A 513 -2.80 -1.83 -47.20
CA LEU A 513 -1.39 -1.37 -47.28
C LEU A 513 -1.15 0.01 -46.63
N ASN A 514 -2.13 0.91 -46.72
CA ASN A 514 -2.10 2.25 -46.12
C ASN A 514 -2.19 2.26 -44.58
N MET A 515 -2.65 1.16 -43.98
CA MET A 515 -2.64 0.97 -42.52
C MET A 515 -1.40 0.21 -42.04
N ARG A 516 -0.59 -0.37 -42.93
CA ARG A 516 0.66 -1.04 -42.54
C ARG A 516 1.76 0.00 -42.36
N VAL A 517 2.62 -0.19 -41.38
CA VAL A 517 3.83 0.64 -41.20
C VAL A 517 5.03 -0.20 -41.67
N PRO A 518 5.64 0.08 -42.84
CA PRO A 518 6.64 -0.81 -43.46
C PRO A 518 7.92 -1.02 -42.64
N MET A 519 8.25 -0.08 -41.75
CA MET A 519 9.49 -0.10 -40.95
C MET A 519 9.46 -1.08 -39.77
N LEU A 520 8.28 -1.53 -39.33
CA LEU A 520 8.14 -2.51 -38.25
C LEU A 520 7.76 -3.86 -38.84
N GLN A 521 8.70 -4.80 -38.91
CA GLN A 521 8.40 -6.19 -39.24
C GLN A 521 7.75 -6.88 -38.03
N VAL A 522 6.42 -6.79 -37.98
CA VAL A 522 5.56 -7.30 -36.90
C VAL A 522 4.36 -8.03 -37.51
N LYS A 523 3.91 -9.08 -36.84
CA LYS A 523 2.79 -9.92 -37.29
C LYS A 523 1.49 -9.60 -36.55
N SER A 524 1.56 -9.23 -35.27
CA SER A 524 0.39 -8.91 -34.45
C SER A 524 0.57 -7.61 -33.68
N VAL A 525 -0.51 -6.84 -33.51
CA VAL A 525 -0.49 -5.49 -32.91
C VAL A 525 -1.71 -5.26 -32.04
N ILE A 526 -1.49 -4.66 -30.87
CA ILE A 526 -2.51 -3.89 -30.15
C ILE A 526 -2.13 -2.41 -30.27
N CYS A 527 -3.06 -1.55 -30.65
CA CYS A 527 -2.85 -0.12 -30.56
C CYS A 527 -4.07 0.57 -29.95
N VAL A 528 -3.85 1.38 -28.92
CA VAL A 528 -4.91 2.07 -28.19
C VAL A 528 -4.65 3.58 -28.16
N PRO A 529 -5.70 4.40 -28.13
CA PRO A 529 -5.56 5.84 -27.98
C PRO A 529 -5.16 6.20 -26.54
N VAL A 530 -4.25 7.16 -26.38
CA VAL A 530 -3.94 7.80 -25.10
C VAL A 530 -4.77 9.09 -25.04
N LYS A 531 -5.70 9.18 -24.08
CA LYS A 531 -6.71 10.25 -24.04
C LYS A 531 -6.58 11.12 -22.78
N ALA A 532 -6.53 12.44 -22.97
CA ALA A 532 -6.68 13.44 -21.92
C ALA A 532 -8.13 13.98 -21.98
N GLY A 533 -8.96 13.59 -21.01
CA GLY A 533 -10.41 13.80 -21.08
C GLY A 533 -11.02 13.13 -22.32
N GLN A 534 -11.65 13.91 -23.20
CA GLN A 534 -12.21 13.43 -24.47
C GLN A 534 -11.26 13.58 -25.68
N LYS A 535 -10.05 14.12 -25.48
CA LYS A 535 -9.12 14.42 -26.57
C LYS A 535 -8.02 13.36 -26.64
N VAL A 536 -7.81 12.80 -27.83
CA VAL A 536 -6.63 11.96 -28.10
C VAL A 536 -5.37 12.83 -28.09
N ILE A 537 -4.43 12.49 -27.20
CA ILE A 537 -3.13 13.14 -27.07
C ILE A 537 -1.98 12.28 -27.58
N GLY A 538 -2.26 11.02 -27.93
CA GLY A 538 -1.25 10.08 -28.40
C GLY A 538 -1.81 8.68 -28.62
N THR A 539 -0.91 7.72 -28.83
CA THR A 539 -1.25 6.29 -29.00
C THR A 539 -0.22 5.42 -28.30
N LEU A 540 -0.65 4.30 -27.75
CA LEU A 540 0.22 3.27 -27.21
C LEU A 540 0.06 2.01 -28.06
N GLY A 541 1.15 1.52 -28.63
CA GLY A 541 1.19 0.33 -29.49
C GLY A 541 2.04 -0.78 -28.90
N LEU A 542 1.52 -2.00 -28.88
CA LEU A 542 2.20 -3.22 -28.51
C LEU A 542 2.34 -4.14 -29.73
N TYR A 543 3.47 -4.80 -29.86
CA TYR A 543 3.81 -5.59 -31.04
C TYR A 543 4.25 -6.99 -30.65
N ASP A 544 3.75 -7.99 -31.37
CA ASP A 544 4.14 -9.41 -31.32
C ASP A 544 4.18 -10.02 -29.91
N LYS A 545 3.18 -10.82 -29.55
CA LYS A 545 3.15 -11.53 -28.27
C LYS A 545 3.86 -12.89 -28.35
N TYR A 546 4.63 -13.23 -27.33
CA TYR A 546 5.27 -14.54 -27.20
C TYR A 546 4.69 -15.35 -26.03
N ASP A 547 4.65 -16.67 -26.20
CA ASP A 547 4.41 -17.60 -25.10
C ASP A 547 5.70 -17.84 -24.27
N LEU A 548 5.62 -18.68 -23.23
CA LEU A 548 6.76 -19.05 -22.39
C LEU A 548 7.86 -19.83 -23.13
N HIS A 549 7.55 -20.37 -24.31
CA HIS A 549 8.47 -21.12 -25.16
C HIS A 549 9.10 -20.25 -26.26
N GLY A 550 8.74 -18.96 -26.32
CA GLY A 550 9.23 -18.02 -27.32
C GLY A 550 8.51 -18.12 -28.67
N ASN A 551 7.40 -18.84 -28.76
CA ASN A 551 6.59 -18.89 -29.98
C ASN A 551 5.68 -17.66 -30.06
N LEU A 552 5.51 -17.15 -31.27
CA LEU A 552 4.59 -16.05 -31.53
C LEU A 552 3.13 -16.52 -31.40
N ILE A 553 2.36 -15.84 -30.56
CA ILE A 553 0.93 -16.06 -30.35
C ILE A 553 0.13 -14.78 -30.63
N PRO A 554 -1.14 -14.87 -31.05
CA PRO A 554 -1.98 -13.69 -31.21
C PRO A 554 -2.31 -13.05 -29.84
N PHE A 555 -2.51 -11.74 -29.85
CA PHE A 555 -3.05 -11.02 -28.70
C PHE A 555 -4.52 -11.37 -28.45
N ALA A 556 -4.91 -11.48 -27.19
CA ALA A 556 -6.29 -11.72 -26.78
C ALA A 556 -7.02 -10.42 -26.45
N ILE A 557 -8.36 -10.45 -26.40
CA ILE A 557 -9.18 -9.30 -25.98
C ILE A 557 -8.81 -8.81 -24.56
N ASP A 558 -8.42 -9.73 -23.69
CA ASP A 558 -7.96 -9.44 -22.32
C ASP A 558 -6.64 -8.65 -22.28
N ASP A 559 -5.81 -8.83 -23.31
CA ASP A 559 -4.59 -8.04 -23.46
C ASP A 559 -4.95 -6.60 -23.84
N LEU A 560 -5.94 -6.40 -24.72
CA LEU A 560 -6.43 -5.06 -25.12
C LEU A 560 -6.85 -4.22 -23.90
N TYR A 561 -7.68 -4.79 -23.02
CA TYR A 561 -8.10 -4.10 -21.79
C TYR A 561 -6.93 -3.76 -20.87
N THR A 562 -5.92 -4.63 -20.82
CA THR A 562 -4.70 -4.35 -20.07
C THR A 562 -3.99 -3.15 -20.67
N VAL A 563 -3.83 -3.11 -22.00
CA VAL A 563 -3.17 -1.99 -22.72
C VAL A 563 -3.93 -0.67 -22.56
N GLU A 564 -5.26 -0.67 -22.58
CA GLU A 564 -6.08 0.53 -22.31
C GLU A 564 -5.86 1.08 -20.89
N GLY A 565 -5.70 0.22 -19.89
CA GLY A 565 -5.35 0.62 -18.53
C GLY A 565 -4.01 1.35 -18.45
N PHE A 566 -2.98 0.84 -19.13
CA PHE A 566 -1.67 1.50 -19.20
C PHE A 566 -1.70 2.80 -20.01
N ALA A 567 -2.51 2.87 -21.07
CA ALA A 567 -2.73 4.11 -21.82
C ALA A 567 -3.38 5.19 -20.95
N SER A 568 -4.30 4.81 -20.06
CA SER A 568 -4.91 5.71 -19.08
C SER A 568 -3.87 6.26 -18.10
N ILE A 569 -3.00 5.41 -17.56
CA ILE A 569 -1.89 5.84 -16.68
C ILE A 569 -0.92 6.76 -17.42
N SER A 570 -0.59 6.42 -18.67
CA SER A 570 0.27 7.24 -19.52
C SER A 570 -0.32 8.64 -19.72
N SER A 571 -1.64 8.74 -19.90
CA SER A 571 -2.33 10.02 -20.02
C SER A 571 -2.20 10.89 -18.76
N ILE A 572 -2.44 10.31 -17.59
CA ILE A 572 -2.33 11.03 -16.30
C ILE A 572 -0.91 11.57 -16.11
N ALA A 573 0.09 10.77 -16.45
CA ALA A 573 1.50 11.18 -16.40
C ALA A 573 1.79 12.38 -17.30
N ILE A 574 1.29 12.36 -18.53
CA ILE A 574 1.48 13.44 -19.51
C ILE A 574 0.77 14.72 -19.06
N GLU A 575 -0.47 14.64 -18.58
CA GLU A 575 -1.20 15.80 -18.05
C GLU A 575 -0.47 16.43 -16.88
N ARG A 576 0.02 15.61 -15.94
CA ARG A 576 0.75 16.10 -14.76
C ARG A 576 2.04 16.82 -15.15
N SER A 577 2.81 16.25 -16.09
CA SER A 577 4.04 16.88 -16.59
C SER A 577 3.75 18.24 -17.23
N LYS A 578 2.72 18.36 -18.08
CA LYS A 578 2.32 19.64 -18.69
C LYS A 578 1.91 20.69 -17.66
N ILE A 579 1.17 20.30 -16.62
CA ILE A 579 0.77 21.20 -15.54
C ILE A 579 2.00 21.66 -14.75
N TYR A 580 2.91 20.74 -14.43
CA TYR A 580 4.14 21.04 -13.69
C TYR A 580 5.06 22.00 -14.45
N GLU A 581 5.26 21.79 -15.75
CA GLU A 581 6.03 22.71 -16.60
C GLU A 581 5.42 24.10 -16.67
N ALA A 582 4.09 24.19 -16.80
CA ALA A 582 3.39 25.47 -16.81
C ALA A 582 3.57 26.23 -15.49
N GLU A 583 3.49 25.53 -14.34
CA GLU A 583 3.69 26.15 -13.03
C GLU A 583 5.14 26.59 -12.81
N LEU A 584 6.11 25.79 -13.23
CA LEU A 584 7.54 26.14 -13.14
C LEU A 584 7.87 27.38 -13.97
N ASN A 585 7.34 27.46 -15.20
CA ASN A 585 7.51 28.62 -16.07
C ASN A 585 6.85 29.87 -15.48
N ARG A 586 5.65 29.72 -14.87
CA ARG A 586 4.97 30.80 -14.17
C ARG A 586 5.78 31.31 -12.98
N GLN A 587 6.38 30.43 -12.17
CA GLN A 587 7.22 30.83 -11.05
C GLN A 587 8.49 31.56 -11.50
N LYS A 588 9.16 31.07 -12.56
CA LYS A 588 10.33 31.74 -13.14
C LYS A 588 9.98 33.13 -13.65
N SER A 589 8.90 33.26 -14.43
CA SER A 589 8.40 34.55 -14.93
C SER A 589 8.12 35.52 -13.79
N PHE A 590 7.44 35.07 -12.73
CA PHE A 590 7.14 35.94 -11.59
C PHE A 590 8.41 36.41 -10.85
N ALA A 591 9.41 35.54 -10.70
CA ALA A 591 10.69 35.89 -10.10
C ALA A 591 11.49 36.87 -10.98
N GLU A 592 11.48 36.68 -12.30
CA GLU A 592 12.10 37.58 -13.27
C GLU A 592 11.42 38.94 -13.31
N ASP A 593 10.09 38.98 -13.33
CA ASP A 593 9.31 40.22 -13.30
C ASP A 593 9.57 41.01 -12.00
N ARG A 594 9.63 40.32 -10.86
CA ARG A 594 9.95 40.96 -9.57
C ARG A 594 11.38 41.49 -9.53
N LYS A 595 12.36 40.74 -10.05
CA LYS A 595 13.76 41.18 -10.16
C LYS A 595 13.87 42.39 -11.09
N ARG A 596 13.17 42.38 -12.21
CA ARG A 596 13.10 43.49 -13.17
C ARG A 596 12.49 44.74 -12.55
N LEU A 597 11.38 44.61 -11.82
CA LEU A 597 10.75 45.72 -11.10
C LEU A 597 11.69 46.35 -10.06
N ASN A 598 12.38 45.54 -9.26
CA ASN A 598 13.34 46.04 -8.28
C ASN A 598 14.50 46.82 -8.94
N VAL A 599 15.07 46.28 -10.03
CA VAL A 599 16.12 46.97 -10.78
C VAL A 599 15.60 48.28 -11.37
N LEU A 600 14.40 48.29 -11.95
CA LEU A 600 13.80 49.52 -12.47
C LEU A 600 13.60 50.55 -11.37
N PHE A 601 13.03 50.14 -10.23
CA PHE A 601 12.77 50.99 -9.06
C PHE A 601 14.05 51.63 -8.49
N ASP A 602 15.14 50.87 -8.39
CA ASP A 602 16.45 51.36 -7.91
C ASP A 602 17.22 52.17 -8.96
N SER A 603 16.96 51.94 -10.26
CA SER A 603 17.65 52.66 -11.34
C SER A 603 17.10 54.06 -11.64
N VAL A 604 15.97 54.45 -11.02
CA VAL A 604 15.37 55.77 -11.24
C VAL A 604 16.29 56.85 -10.66
N GLN A 605 16.62 57.85 -11.48
CA GLN A 605 17.36 59.05 -11.06
C GLN A 605 16.45 60.01 -10.29
N GLY A 606 16.04 59.59 -9.11
CA GLY A 606 15.20 60.33 -8.18
C GLY A 606 14.74 59.42 -7.04
N GLY A 607 14.41 60.04 -5.91
CA GLY A 607 13.95 59.33 -4.74
C GLY A 607 12.52 58.86 -4.90
N ILE A 608 12.27 57.55 -4.80
CA ILE A 608 10.90 57.02 -4.75
C ILE A 608 10.65 56.51 -3.34
N ILE A 609 9.59 57.02 -2.72
CA ILE A 609 9.15 56.62 -1.39
C ILE A 609 7.64 56.45 -1.36
N THR A 610 7.16 55.32 -0.86
CA THR A 610 5.73 55.04 -0.71
C THR A 610 5.34 55.20 0.75
N LEU A 611 4.29 55.97 0.99
CA LEU A 611 3.76 56.26 2.32
C LEU A 611 2.34 55.73 2.45
N ASP A 612 2.01 55.11 3.57
CA ASP A 612 0.62 54.78 3.92
C ASP A 612 -0.15 56.03 4.41
N ARG A 613 -1.43 55.86 4.75
CA ARG A 613 -2.27 56.95 5.29
C ARG A 613 -1.78 57.57 6.60
N ASN A 614 -0.99 56.83 7.37
CA ASN A 614 -0.38 57.32 8.61
C ASN A 614 1.03 57.88 8.36
N PHE A 615 1.43 58.00 7.09
CA PHE A 615 2.76 58.41 6.64
C PHE A 615 3.89 57.45 7.03
N MET A 616 3.56 56.18 7.27
CA MET A 616 4.54 55.13 7.48
C MET A 616 5.16 54.74 6.14
N ILE A 617 6.48 54.57 6.13
CA ILE A 617 7.23 54.24 4.92
C ILE A 617 7.01 52.77 4.57
N ALA A 618 6.30 52.52 3.47
CA ALA A 618 6.00 51.18 2.96
C ALA A 618 7.08 50.65 2.01
N SER A 619 7.69 51.53 1.21
CA SER A 619 8.82 51.20 0.34
C SER A 619 9.68 52.42 0.04
N VAL A 620 10.97 52.21 -0.20
CA VAL A 620 11.95 53.24 -0.61
C VAL A 620 12.94 52.64 -1.60
N ASN A 621 13.32 53.39 -2.63
CA ASN A 621 14.36 52.96 -3.55
C ASN A 621 15.76 53.30 -3.02
N LYS A 622 16.79 52.67 -3.61
CA LYS A 622 18.19 52.87 -3.22
C LYS A 622 18.63 54.34 -3.24
N TYR A 623 18.07 55.16 -4.13
CA TYR A 623 18.35 56.59 -4.20
C TYR A 623 18.03 57.33 -2.89
N ILE A 624 16.92 57.00 -2.21
CA ILE A 624 16.58 57.61 -0.91
C ILE A 624 17.57 57.20 0.18
N GLU A 625 18.02 55.94 0.19
CA GLU A 625 19.05 55.49 1.14
C GLU A 625 20.35 56.28 0.95
N ASP A 626 20.80 56.46 -0.30
CA ASP A 626 22.02 57.20 -0.59
C ASP A 626 21.87 58.70 -0.28
N TRP A 627 20.68 59.26 -0.49
CA TRP A 627 20.39 60.66 -0.20
C TRP A 627 20.37 60.96 1.30
N VAL A 628 19.71 60.12 2.10
CA VAL A 628 19.53 60.34 3.55
C VAL A 628 20.67 59.74 4.37
N GLY A 629 21.41 58.77 3.81
CA GLY A 629 22.47 58.04 4.49
C GLY A 629 21.95 57.03 5.53
N ILE A 630 20.68 56.62 5.44
CA ILE A 630 20.03 55.65 6.34
C ILE A 630 19.67 54.41 5.51
N PRO A 631 20.10 53.19 5.91
CA PRO A 631 19.77 51.96 5.20
C PRO A 631 18.26 51.77 5.00
N VAL A 632 17.83 51.27 3.82
CA VAL A 632 16.41 51.02 3.51
C VAL A 632 15.71 50.25 4.64
N ALA A 633 16.36 49.21 5.19
CA ALA A 633 15.80 48.38 6.26
C ALA A 633 15.45 49.16 7.54
N GLU A 634 16.12 50.27 7.80
CA GLU A 634 15.84 51.14 8.95
C GLU A 634 14.78 52.20 8.66
N LEU A 635 14.51 52.49 7.38
CA LEU A 635 13.49 53.44 6.94
C LEU A 635 12.10 52.77 6.90
N LEU A 636 12.03 51.51 6.46
CA LEU A 636 10.78 50.76 6.33
C LEU A 636 10.03 50.66 7.66
N GLY A 637 8.74 50.96 7.65
CA GLY A 637 7.88 50.90 8.83
C GLY A 637 8.14 52.00 9.87
N ARG A 638 8.94 53.03 9.55
CA ARG A 638 9.03 54.26 10.34
C ARG A 638 8.13 55.35 9.78
N ASN A 639 7.79 56.34 10.60
CA ASN A 639 7.02 57.48 10.15
C ASN A 639 7.91 58.45 9.34
N SER A 640 7.46 58.84 8.15
CA SER A 640 8.17 59.79 7.29
C SER A 640 8.30 61.19 7.91
N ILE A 641 7.41 61.57 8.82
CA ILE A 641 7.46 62.87 9.48
C ILE A 641 8.69 62.91 10.40
N ASP A 642 8.92 61.88 11.21
CA ASP A 642 10.04 61.82 12.17
C ASP A 642 11.42 61.80 11.48
N ILE A 643 11.46 61.26 10.25
CA ILE A 643 12.69 61.13 9.49
C ILE A 643 13.01 62.42 8.74
N PHE A 644 12.03 63.01 8.07
CA PHE A 644 12.26 64.08 7.09
C PHE A 644 11.68 65.45 7.50
N HIS A 645 10.60 65.49 8.27
CA HIS A 645 9.98 66.75 8.70
C HIS A 645 10.86 67.42 9.77
N ASP A 646 11.02 68.74 9.70
CA ASP A 646 11.86 69.56 10.59
C ASP A 646 13.38 69.30 10.58
N LYS A 647 13.89 68.45 9.68
CA LYS A 647 15.32 68.36 9.37
C LYS A 647 15.69 69.22 8.15
N ILE A 648 16.99 69.33 7.85
CA ILE A 648 17.54 70.11 6.71
C ILE A 648 17.17 69.46 5.35
N GLY A 649 16.52 68.29 5.34
CA GLY A 649 16.18 67.53 4.14
C GLY A 649 14.83 67.90 3.49
N ILE A 650 14.67 67.42 2.26
CA ILE A 650 13.41 67.46 1.49
C ILE A 650 12.40 66.48 2.11
N CYS A 651 11.15 66.93 2.32
CA CYS A 651 10.14 66.18 3.08
C CYS A 651 9.05 65.57 2.16
N PRO A 652 9.03 64.24 1.99
CA PRO A 652 8.04 63.57 1.14
C PRO A 652 6.60 63.58 1.69
N HIS A 653 6.45 63.61 3.02
CA HIS A 653 5.13 63.75 3.67
C HIS A 653 4.33 64.95 3.13
N CYS A 654 4.97 66.10 2.90
CA CYS A 654 4.25 67.30 2.48
C CYS A 654 3.57 67.13 1.11
N ALA A 655 4.16 66.36 0.19
CA ALA A 655 3.56 66.05 -1.11
C ALA A 655 2.48 64.96 -1.00
N ALA A 656 2.75 63.92 -0.20
CA ALA A 656 1.80 62.84 0.05
C ALA A 656 0.53 63.33 0.75
N LYS A 657 0.65 64.24 1.72
CA LYS A 657 -0.48 64.83 2.44
C LYS A 657 -1.46 65.52 1.48
N ALA A 658 -0.95 66.35 0.56
CA ALA A 658 -1.78 66.99 -0.46
C ALA A 658 -2.51 65.97 -1.35
N THR A 659 -1.83 64.86 -1.68
CA THR A 659 -2.41 63.77 -2.50
C THR A 659 -3.48 62.98 -1.75
N PHE A 660 -3.30 62.71 -0.46
CA PHE A 660 -4.34 62.06 0.36
C PHE A 660 -5.56 62.97 0.58
N GLU A 661 -5.37 64.29 0.67
CA GLU A 661 -6.46 65.27 0.87
C GLU A 661 -7.25 65.54 -0.42
N THR A 662 -6.57 65.69 -1.56
CA THR A 662 -7.19 66.04 -2.85
C THR A 662 -7.63 64.81 -3.65
N GLY A 663 -6.95 63.68 -3.46
CA GLY A 663 -7.12 62.46 -4.24
C GLY A 663 -6.57 62.51 -5.67
N GLU A 664 -5.87 63.57 -6.03
CA GLU A 664 -5.24 63.80 -7.33
C GLU A 664 -3.70 63.78 -7.23
N ILE A 665 -3.01 63.79 -8.37
CA ILE A 665 -1.55 63.87 -8.42
C ILE A 665 -1.13 65.29 -8.04
N ASN A 666 -0.23 65.45 -7.06
CA ASN A 666 0.23 66.76 -6.62
C ASN A 666 1.74 66.90 -6.79
N SER A 667 2.18 67.98 -7.44
CA SER A 667 3.59 68.37 -7.49
C SER A 667 3.83 69.60 -6.63
N ILE A 668 4.86 69.55 -5.79
CA ILE A 668 5.32 70.68 -4.98
C ILE A 668 6.83 70.85 -5.15
N MET A 669 7.27 72.10 -5.16
CA MET A 669 8.69 72.43 -5.10
C MET A 669 9.09 72.75 -3.66
N GLN A 670 10.14 72.12 -3.17
CA GLN A 670 10.71 72.40 -1.85
C GLN A 670 12.15 72.89 -2.00
N SER A 671 12.46 73.99 -1.29
CA SER A 671 13.83 74.48 -1.10
C SER A 671 14.20 74.40 0.38
N ARG A 672 15.27 73.66 0.71
CA ARG A 672 15.77 73.51 2.08
C ARG A 672 17.29 73.71 2.08
N GLY A 673 17.76 74.86 2.55
CA GLY A 673 19.16 75.23 2.49
C GLY A 673 19.63 75.49 1.05
N VAL A 674 20.63 74.74 0.60
CA VAL A 674 21.17 74.81 -0.77
C VAL A 674 20.53 73.78 -1.73
N ASN A 675 19.66 72.90 -1.23
CA ASN A 675 19.06 71.83 -2.02
C ASN A 675 17.66 72.22 -2.49
N TYR A 676 17.40 71.99 -3.78
CA TYR A 676 16.10 72.18 -4.42
C TYR A 676 15.59 70.84 -4.94
N ALA A 677 14.34 70.50 -4.61
CA ALA A 677 13.72 69.30 -5.16
C ALA A 677 12.27 69.54 -5.57
N GLU A 678 11.87 68.88 -6.64
CA GLU A 678 10.49 68.74 -7.08
C GLU A 678 9.94 67.40 -6.57
N LEU A 679 8.83 67.43 -5.85
CA LEU A 679 8.17 66.26 -5.31
C LEU A 679 6.83 66.07 -5.98
N THR A 680 6.64 64.95 -6.68
CA THR A 680 5.35 64.56 -7.25
C THR A 680 4.79 63.35 -6.52
N ALA A 681 3.60 63.49 -5.93
CA ALA A 681 2.92 62.44 -5.19
C ALA A 681 1.73 61.87 -5.98
N TYR A 682 1.64 60.54 -6.05
CA TYR A 682 0.66 59.76 -6.81
C TYR A 682 -0.17 58.86 -5.88
N PRO A 683 -1.51 58.84 -5.99
CA PRO A 683 -2.36 58.00 -5.14
C PRO A 683 -2.44 56.55 -5.63
N ILE A 684 -2.23 55.58 -4.75
CA ILE A 684 -2.52 54.15 -4.97
C ILE A 684 -3.86 53.82 -4.32
N ARG A 685 -4.76 53.20 -5.10
CA ARG A 685 -6.12 52.84 -4.68
C ARG A 685 -6.28 51.33 -4.52
N ASN A 686 -7.10 50.91 -3.56
CA ASN A 686 -7.57 49.54 -3.46
C ASN A 686 -8.74 49.26 -4.44
N GLU A 687 -9.22 48.02 -4.48
CA GLU A 687 -10.34 47.60 -5.35
C GLU A 687 -11.64 48.38 -5.09
N SER A 688 -11.85 48.91 -3.88
CA SER A 688 -12.99 49.77 -3.54
C SER A 688 -12.81 51.25 -3.94
N GLY A 689 -11.68 51.61 -4.57
CA GLY A 689 -11.39 52.97 -5.04
C GLY A 689 -10.82 53.90 -3.96
N GLU A 690 -10.64 53.41 -2.75
CA GLU A 690 -10.08 54.15 -1.62
C GLU A 690 -8.55 54.25 -1.74
N ILE A 691 -8.00 55.44 -1.52
CA ILE A 691 -6.55 55.67 -1.56
C ILE A 691 -5.92 55.05 -0.31
N ILE A 692 -5.08 54.03 -0.49
CA ILE A 692 -4.42 53.29 0.59
C ILE A 692 -2.98 53.75 0.82
N GLU A 693 -2.30 54.19 -0.23
CA GLU A 693 -0.90 54.62 -0.20
C GLU A 693 -0.67 55.80 -1.16
N SER A 694 0.42 56.53 -0.96
CA SER A 694 0.88 57.59 -1.84
C SER A 694 2.34 57.35 -2.22
N VAL A 695 2.64 57.23 -3.51
CA VAL A 695 4.00 57.16 -4.03
C VAL A 695 4.50 58.58 -4.26
N VAL A 696 5.57 58.97 -3.58
CA VAL A 696 6.21 60.27 -3.76
C VAL A 696 7.50 60.06 -4.54
N PHE A 697 7.58 60.71 -5.70
CA PHE A 697 8.78 60.82 -6.51
C PHE A 697 9.47 62.17 -6.23
N ILE A 698 10.75 62.14 -5.91
CA ILE A 698 11.55 63.30 -5.51
C ILE A 698 12.68 63.47 -6.52
N MET A 699 12.65 64.54 -7.30
CA MET A 699 13.68 64.89 -8.26
C MET A 699 14.55 66.03 -7.71
N ASP A 700 15.86 65.82 -7.65
CA ASP A 700 16.81 66.89 -7.34
C ASP A 700 16.96 67.83 -8.55
N ILE A 701 16.73 69.11 -8.34
CA ILE A 701 16.80 70.16 -9.37
C ILE A 701 17.82 71.25 -9.01
N THR A 702 18.70 70.98 -8.04
CA THR A 702 19.64 71.96 -7.49
C THR A 702 20.56 72.55 -8.57
N GLU A 703 21.23 71.71 -9.36
CA GLU A 703 22.10 72.18 -10.46
C GLU A 703 21.34 73.00 -11.48
N ARG A 704 20.13 72.55 -11.86
CA ARG A 704 19.30 73.22 -12.85
C ARG A 704 18.92 74.64 -12.42
N VAL A 705 18.59 74.84 -11.15
CA VAL A 705 18.28 76.16 -10.60
C VAL A 705 19.53 77.05 -10.57
N LEU A 706 20.69 76.51 -10.17
CA LEU A 706 21.95 77.26 -10.10
C LEU A 706 22.47 77.72 -11.49
N TYR A 707 22.42 76.87 -12.52
CA TYR A 707 22.83 77.24 -13.88
C TYR A 707 21.97 78.35 -14.50
N GLN A 708 20.68 78.38 -14.17
CA GLN A 708 19.78 79.42 -14.64
C GLN A 708 20.14 80.79 -14.05
N GLU A 709 20.57 80.83 -12.79
CA GLU A 709 21.04 82.07 -12.15
C GLU A 709 22.35 82.58 -12.76
N GLU A 710 23.31 81.70 -13.07
CA GLU A 710 24.62 82.06 -13.66
C GLU A 710 24.50 82.62 -15.09
N THR A 711 23.68 81.98 -15.93
CA THR A 711 23.47 82.40 -17.34
C THR A 711 22.86 83.80 -17.44
N LEU A 712 21.94 84.14 -16.53
CA LEU A 712 21.33 85.46 -16.44
C LEU A 712 22.33 86.55 -16.00
N GLY A 713 23.36 86.19 -15.23
CA GLY A 713 24.45 87.08 -14.84
C GLY A 713 25.31 87.52 -16.03
N LEU A 714 25.80 86.55 -16.82
CA LEU A 714 26.64 86.80 -18.00
C LEU A 714 25.96 87.67 -19.06
N TYR A 715 24.66 87.47 -19.29
CA TYR A 715 23.92 88.23 -20.31
C TYR A 715 23.82 89.72 -19.95
N ARG A 716 23.73 90.07 -18.66
CA ARG A 716 23.71 91.47 -18.20
C ARG A 716 25.04 92.18 -18.40
N GLU A 717 26.15 91.48 -18.17
CA GLU A 717 27.51 92.05 -18.29
C GLU A 717 27.86 92.41 -19.74
N VAL A 718 27.44 91.57 -20.69
CA VAL A 718 27.62 91.80 -22.14
C VAL A 718 26.84 93.04 -22.60
N ILE A 719 25.59 93.18 -22.16
CA ILE A 719 24.75 94.34 -22.52
C ILE A 719 25.35 95.64 -21.96
N GLN A 720 25.76 95.65 -20.68
CA GLN A 720 26.38 96.83 -20.07
C GLN A 720 27.67 97.26 -20.78
N THR A 721 28.51 96.30 -21.18
CA THR A 721 29.77 96.59 -21.89
C THR A 721 29.51 97.20 -23.27
N LYS A 722 28.50 96.69 -24.01
CA LYS A 722 28.12 97.23 -25.33
C LYS A 722 27.62 98.67 -25.24
N GLU A 723 26.68 98.96 -24.32
CA GLU A 723 26.12 100.31 -24.14
C GLU A 723 27.18 101.33 -23.70
N TYR A 724 28.14 100.91 -22.87
CA TYR A 724 29.26 101.75 -22.44
C TYR A 724 30.18 102.16 -23.61
N LEU A 725 30.54 101.22 -24.49
CA LEU A 725 31.40 101.49 -25.66
C LEU A 725 30.73 102.40 -26.70
N GLU A 726 29.43 102.19 -26.98
CA GLU A 726 28.66 103.05 -27.89
C GLU A 726 28.59 104.51 -27.39
N SER A 727 28.48 104.71 -26.07
CA SER A 727 28.47 106.05 -25.46
C SER A 727 29.81 106.79 -25.61
N ILE A 728 30.95 106.09 -25.48
CA ILE A 728 32.29 106.68 -25.68
C ILE A 728 32.48 107.16 -27.11
N ILE A 729 32.08 106.34 -28.10
CA ILE A 729 32.23 106.67 -29.53
C ILE A 729 31.34 107.86 -29.91
N THR A 730 30.10 107.87 -29.43
CA THR A 730 29.10 108.91 -29.74
C THR A 730 29.50 110.28 -29.18
N ASN A 731 30.07 110.34 -27.97
CA ASN A 731 30.43 111.60 -27.31
C ASN A 731 31.85 112.11 -27.63
N SER A 732 32.61 111.42 -28.49
CA SER A 732 33.95 111.88 -28.87
C SER A 732 33.90 113.21 -29.63
N ALA A 733 34.77 114.16 -29.25
CA ALA A 733 34.93 115.43 -29.94
C ALA A 733 35.69 115.30 -31.27
N ASP A 734 36.50 114.24 -31.42
CA ASP A 734 37.18 113.91 -32.67
C ASP A 734 36.21 113.23 -33.64
N ALA A 735 36.42 113.43 -34.94
CA ALA A 735 35.66 112.75 -35.97
C ALA A 735 36.16 111.31 -36.09
N ILE A 736 35.33 110.35 -35.68
CA ILE A 736 35.60 108.92 -35.81
C ILE A 736 34.71 108.39 -36.94
N VAL A 737 35.37 107.92 -37.98
CA VAL A 737 34.75 107.41 -39.19
C VAL A 737 35.29 106.02 -39.42
N THR A 738 34.41 105.06 -39.69
CA THR A 738 34.87 103.75 -40.20
C THR A 738 34.48 103.59 -41.65
N SER A 739 35.29 102.86 -42.41
CA SER A 739 34.98 102.45 -43.77
C SER A 739 35.27 100.98 -43.97
N ASP A 740 34.68 100.41 -45.01
CA ASP A 740 35.14 99.14 -45.54
C ASP A 740 36.49 99.29 -46.26
N LEU A 741 36.97 98.18 -46.81
CA LEU A 741 38.24 98.10 -47.53
C LEU A 741 38.22 98.82 -48.90
N ASP A 742 37.04 99.18 -49.40
CA ASP A 742 36.87 99.92 -50.65
C ASP A 742 36.69 101.42 -50.40
N GLY A 743 36.74 101.86 -49.15
CA GLY A 743 36.63 103.26 -48.74
C GLY A 743 35.20 103.77 -48.62
N LEU A 744 34.21 102.87 -48.62
CA LEU A 744 32.82 103.24 -48.34
C LEU A 744 32.62 103.38 -46.84
N VAL A 745 32.07 104.53 -46.42
CA VAL A 745 31.87 104.80 -44.99
C VAL A 745 30.84 103.83 -44.39
N THR A 746 31.20 103.15 -43.31
CA THR A 746 30.39 102.14 -42.59
C THR A 746 29.87 102.63 -41.24
N SER A 747 30.50 103.63 -40.62
CA SER A 747 29.99 104.28 -39.40
C SER A 747 30.50 105.71 -39.31
N TRP A 748 29.67 106.58 -38.73
CA TRP A 748 29.92 108.00 -38.64
C TRP A 748 29.50 108.54 -37.27
N ASN A 749 30.46 108.90 -36.41
CA ASN A 749 30.12 109.38 -35.07
C ASN A 749 29.66 110.87 -35.07
N GLN A 750 29.09 111.32 -33.95
CA GLN A 750 28.63 112.71 -33.80
C GLN A 750 29.76 113.75 -33.94
N GLY A 751 31.00 113.39 -33.57
CA GLY A 751 32.18 114.23 -33.80
C GLY A 751 32.43 114.50 -35.28
N ALA A 752 32.24 113.50 -36.14
CA ALA A 752 32.37 113.62 -37.58
C ALA A 752 31.27 114.50 -38.19
N GLU A 753 30.03 114.42 -37.69
CA GLU A 753 28.95 115.33 -38.09
C GLU A 753 29.29 116.79 -37.78
N LYS A 754 29.79 117.06 -36.57
CA LYS A 754 30.15 118.42 -36.13
C LYS A 754 31.35 118.98 -36.91
N ILE A 755 32.37 118.16 -37.16
CA ILE A 755 33.62 118.60 -37.82
C ILE A 755 33.41 118.76 -39.33
N PHE A 756 32.76 117.81 -40.01
CA PHE A 756 32.65 117.83 -41.47
C PHE A 756 31.31 118.39 -41.99
N GLY A 757 30.28 118.49 -41.13
CA GLY A 757 28.97 119.05 -41.48
C GLY A 757 28.06 118.12 -42.28
N PHE A 758 28.42 116.84 -42.41
CA PHE A 758 27.58 115.81 -43.02
C PHE A 758 26.87 115.01 -41.93
N ASN A 759 25.59 114.69 -42.12
CA ASN A 759 24.89 113.74 -41.24
C ASN A 759 25.29 112.31 -41.61
N GLU A 760 25.24 111.38 -40.65
CA GLU A 760 25.58 109.95 -40.86
C GLU A 760 24.85 109.36 -42.08
N HIS A 761 23.54 109.55 -42.17
CA HIS A 761 22.71 108.99 -43.26
C HIS A 761 23.06 109.53 -44.65
N ASP A 762 23.71 110.69 -44.75
CA ASP A 762 24.12 111.29 -46.02
C ASP A 762 25.44 110.68 -46.54
N VAL A 763 26.23 110.04 -45.67
CA VAL A 763 27.61 109.63 -45.97
C VAL A 763 27.84 108.12 -45.88
N ILE A 764 27.01 107.39 -45.13
CA ILE A 764 27.08 105.94 -45.09
C ILE A 764 26.93 105.36 -46.51
N GLY A 765 27.83 104.44 -46.88
CA GLY A 765 27.89 103.85 -48.21
C GLY A 765 28.45 104.78 -49.30
N SER A 766 28.83 106.01 -48.97
CA SER A 766 29.50 106.92 -49.89
C SER A 766 31.02 106.81 -49.77
N PHE A 767 31.73 106.95 -50.89
CA PHE A 767 33.20 106.95 -50.91
C PHE A 767 33.74 108.29 -50.42
N LEU A 768 34.23 108.32 -49.17
CA LEU A 768 34.97 109.40 -48.50
C LEU A 768 34.68 110.86 -48.98
N PRO A 769 33.44 111.37 -48.82
CA PRO A 769 33.01 112.66 -49.40
C PRO A 769 33.71 113.90 -48.79
N PHE A 770 34.28 113.73 -47.59
CA PHE A 770 35.01 114.74 -46.83
C PHE A 770 36.50 114.86 -47.24
N VAL A 771 36.94 114.10 -48.24
CA VAL A 771 38.28 114.22 -48.84
C VAL A 771 38.20 115.14 -50.06
N PRO A 772 39.04 116.18 -50.16
CA PRO A 772 39.09 117.04 -51.35
C PRO A 772 39.53 116.25 -52.58
N ASP A 773 38.99 116.58 -53.75
CA ASP A 773 39.17 115.77 -54.97
C ASP A 773 40.65 115.60 -55.37
N PHE A 774 41.49 116.60 -55.10
CA PHE A 774 42.93 116.57 -55.36
C PHE A 774 43.75 115.69 -54.38
N LEU A 775 43.14 115.18 -53.31
CA LEU A 775 43.77 114.29 -52.32
C LEU A 775 43.25 112.85 -52.38
N ILE A 776 42.28 112.53 -53.24
CA ILE A 776 41.69 111.18 -53.33
C ILE A 776 42.74 110.11 -53.64
N GLU A 777 43.68 110.37 -54.55
CA GLU A 777 44.70 109.37 -54.92
C GLU A 777 45.63 109.05 -53.75
N LYS A 778 46.04 110.08 -53.01
CA LYS A 778 46.84 109.94 -51.79
C LYS A 778 46.09 109.19 -50.68
N GLU A 779 44.76 109.39 -50.60
CA GLU A 779 43.93 108.64 -49.67
C GLU A 779 43.81 107.16 -50.06
N ARG A 780 43.71 106.84 -51.36
CA ARG A 780 43.72 105.46 -51.86
C ARG A 780 45.03 104.75 -51.53
N GLU A 781 46.17 105.43 -51.66
CA GLU A 781 47.47 104.90 -51.22
C GLU A 781 47.48 104.59 -49.72
N ASN A 782 46.88 105.46 -48.89
CA ASN A 782 46.74 105.21 -47.46
C ASN A 782 45.88 103.97 -47.19
N ILE A 783 44.74 103.81 -47.87
CA ILE A 783 43.87 102.63 -47.75
C ILE A 783 44.65 101.33 -48.04
N GLU A 784 45.45 101.29 -49.11
CA GLU A 784 46.26 100.12 -49.46
C GLU A 784 47.35 99.79 -48.42
N ARG A 785 47.86 100.81 -47.72
CA ARG A 785 48.78 100.62 -46.59
C ARG A 785 48.07 100.04 -45.38
N ILE A 786 46.87 100.51 -45.05
CA ILE A 786 46.07 99.96 -43.95
C ILE A 786 45.63 98.52 -44.24
N LYS A 787 45.30 98.17 -45.48
CA LYS A 787 45.03 96.77 -45.90
C LYS A 787 46.16 95.82 -45.57
N LYS A 788 47.41 96.28 -45.63
CA LYS A 788 48.61 95.51 -45.26
C LYS A 788 48.85 95.46 -43.74
N GLY A 789 47.94 96.02 -42.94
CA GLY A 789 47.99 96.05 -41.48
C GLY A 789 48.77 97.23 -40.90
N GLU A 790 49.19 98.21 -41.70
CA GLU A 790 49.89 99.40 -41.21
C GLU A 790 48.93 100.31 -40.40
N VAL A 791 49.46 101.04 -39.41
CA VAL A 791 48.74 102.10 -38.70
C VAL A 791 49.41 103.42 -39.03
N LEU A 792 48.64 104.37 -39.57
CA LEU A 792 49.14 105.68 -39.94
C LEU A 792 48.71 106.70 -38.89
N ARG A 793 49.64 107.43 -38.28
CA ARG A 793 49.38 108.38 -37.20
C ARG A 793 49.80 109.79 -37.56
N ASP A 794 49.14 110.77 -36.96
CA ASP A 794 49.50 112.19 -37.00
C ASP A 794 49.70 112.76 -38.42
N ILE A 795 48.93 112.27 -39.39
CA ILE A 795 48.97 112.79 -40.75
C ILE A 795 48.25 114.14 -40.75
N GLU A 796 49.01 115.24 -40.79
CA GLU A 796 48.44 116.56 -41.08
C GLU A 796 48.00 116.62 -42.55
N THR A 797 46.70 116.74 -42.78
CA THR A 797 46.12 116.76 -44.13
C THR A 797 44.92 117.71 -44.19
N LEU A 798 44.39 117.89 -45.39
CA LEU A 798 43.23 118.74 -45.66
C LEU A 798 41.97 117.89 -45.83
N ARG A 799 40.87 118.35 -45.22
CA ARG A 799 39.53 117.78 -45.41
C ARG A 799 38.56 118.85 -45.87
N ARG A 800 37.52 118.44 -46.58
CA ARG A 800 36.46 119.29 -47.12
C ARG A 800 35.19 119.12 -46.30
N LYS A 801 34.63 120.23 -45.82
CA LYS A 801 33.30 120.29 -45.20
C LYS A 801 32.19 120.21 -46.26
N LYS A 802 30.96 119.89 -45.85
CA LYS A 802 29.77 119.86 -46.73
C LYS A 802 29.51 121.20 -47.46
N ASP A 803 29.88 122.31 -46.83
CA ASP A 803 29.76 123.67 -47.40
C ASP A 803 30.89 124.04 -48.39
N GLY A 804 31.86 123.13 -48.61
CA GLY A 804 33.01 123.32 -49.49
C GLY A 804 34.25 123.90 -48.81
N THR A 805 34.17 124.29 -47.53
CA THR A 805 35.32 124.85 -46.79
C THR A 805 36.39 123.78 -46.56
N ILE A 806 37.65 124.16 -46.76
CA ILE A 806 38.79 123.28 -46.47
C ILE A 806 39.27 123.54 -45.03
N ILE A 807 39.39 122.47 -44.26
CA ILE A 807 39.93 122.48 -42.89
C ILE A 807 41.21 121.64 -42.81
N GLU A 808 42.11 122.06 -41.92
CA GLU A 808 43.32 121.30 -41.58
C GLU A 808 42.98 120.32 -40.45
N VAL A 809 43.26 119.04 -40.67
CA VAL A 809 43.05 118.00 -39.66
C VAL A 809 44.33 117.20 -39.41
N SER A 810 44.49 116.73 -38.18
CA SER A 810 45.40 115.61 -37.87
C SER A 810 44.63 114.31 -37.99
N LEU A 811 45.05 113.45 -38.91
CA LEU A 811 44.40 112.19 -39.25
C LEU A 811 45.21 111.00 -38.72
N THR A 812 44.52 110.06 -38.08
CA THR A 812 45.02 108.73 -37.75
C THR A 812 44.15 107.68 -38.44
N LEU A 813 44.75 106.73 -39.14
CA LEU A 813 44.07 105.62 -39.82
C LEU A 813 44.58 104.29 -39.24
N SER A 814 43.66 103.38 -38.91
CA SER A 814 43.96 102.08 -38.29
C SER A 814 43.09 100.95 -38.84
N PRO A 815 43.58 99.69 -38.91
CA PRO A 815 42.81 98.56 -39.41
C PRO A 815 41.83 98.01 -38.36
N ILE A 816 40.61 97.69 -38.77
CA ILE A 816 39.62 96.94 -37.98
C ILE A 816 39.76 95.47 -38.34
N LYS A 817 39.83 94.58 -37.33
CA LYS A 817 40.04 93.14 -37.52
C LYS A 817 38.86 92.31 -37.02
N ASP A 818 38.60 91.17 -37.65
CA ASP A 818 37.64 90.19 -37.14
C ASP A 818 38.26 89.25 -36.10
N ALA A 819 37.49 88.27 -35.62
CA ALA A 819 37.94 87.29 -34.63
C ALA A 819 39.05 86.34 -35.13
N ALA A 820 39.22 86.21 -36.46
CA ALA A 820 40.30 85.44 -37.08
C ALA A 820 41.59 86.28 -37.28
N GLY A 821 41.50 87.60 -37.12
CA GLY A 821 42.61 88.54 -37.23
C GLY A 821 42.75 89.19 -38.62
N ASP A 822 41.82 88.91 -39.52
CA ASP A 822 41.80 89.48 -40.88
C ASP A 822 41.30 90.92 -40.85
N VAL A 823 41.90 91.79 -41.68
CA VAL A 823 41.51 93.21 -41.76
C VAL A 823 40.21 93.31 -42.55
N ILE A 824 39.14 93.75 -41.89
CA ILE A 824 37.79 93.85 -42.46
C ILE A 824 37.35 95.30 -42.75
N GLY A 825 38.11 96.29 -42.29
CA GLY A 825 37.76 97.70 -42.47
C GLY A 825 38.84 98.65 -41.93
N ILE A 826 38.54 99.94 -41.97
CA ILE A 826 39.46 101.02 -41.60
C ILE A 826 38.75 101.94 -40.61
N SER A 827 39.41 102.29 -39.51
CA SER A 827 38.99 103.31 -38.56
C SER A 827 39.87 104.55 -38.73
N GLY A 828 39.23 105.65 -39.13
CA GLY A 828 39.83 106.97 -39.26
C GLY A 828 39.39 107.91 -38.15
N ILE A 829 40.35 108.48 -37.44
CA ILE A 829 40.14 109.51 -36.44
C ILE A 829 40.74 110.81 -36.97
N SER A 830 39.90 111.84 -37.14
CA SER A 830 40.33 113.17 -37.58
C SER A 830 40.08 114.21 -36.50
N ARG A 831 41.13 114.95 -36.13
CA ARG A 831 41.05 116.08 -35.20
C ARG A 831 41.25 117.39 -35.95
N ASP A 832 40.33 118.34 -35.81
CA ASP A 832 40.48 119.68 -36.39
C ASP A 832 41.62 120.45 -35.68
N ILE A 833 42.60 120.93 -36.44
CA ILE A 833 43.76 121.67 -35.95
C ILE A 833 43.83 123.12 -36.47
N SER A 834 42.76 123.58 -37.13
CA SER A 834 42.71 124.89 -37.78
C SER A 834 42.95 126.05 -36.81
N GLU A 835 42.37 126.00 -35.60
CA GLU A 835 42.57 127.02 -34.57
C GLU A 835 44.00 127.03 -34.03
N LYS A 836 44.58 125.83 -33.81
CA LYS A 836 45.95 125.67 -33.32
C LYS A 836 46.95 126.31 -34.28
N LYS A 837 46.82 126.08 -35.60
CA LYS A 837 47.69 126.67 -36.62
C LYS A 837 47.50 128.18 -36.77
N ARG A 838 46.28 128.71 -36.52
CA ARG A 838 46.00 130.16 -36.53
C ARG A 838 46.75 130.88 -35.39
N VAL A 839 46.70 130.33 -34.18
CA VAL A 839 47.37 130.91 -32.99
C VAL A 839 48.89 130.89 -33.16
N GLU A 840 49.46 129.81 -33.71
CA GLU A 840 50.90 129.69 -33.97
C GLU A 840 51.41 130.79 -34.92
N LYS A 841 50.68 131.08 -36.00
CA LYS A 841 51.02 132.15 -36.95
C LYS A 841 50.97 133.56 -36.32
N GLU A 842 50.03 133.81 -35.42
CA GLU A 842 49.87 135.12 -34.76
C GLU A 842 51.00 135.41 -33.76
N LEU A 843 51.45 134.37 -33.02
CA LEU A 843 52.55 134.46 -32.06
C LEU A 843 53.87 134.86 -32.73
N ILE A 844 54.16 134.27 -33.90
CA ILE A 844 55.38 134.55 -34.68
C ILE A 844 55.42 136.02 -35.12
N ARG A 845 54.28 136.58 -35.55
CA ARG A 845 54.18 137.98 -36.01
C ARG A 845 54.45 138.99 -34.91
N LYS A 846 53.87 138.82 -33.72
CA LYS A 846 54.05 139.72 -32.55
C LYS A 846 55.50 139.79 -32.08
N ASN A 847 56.21 138.66 -32.11
CA ASN A 847 57.60 138.60 -31.65
C ASN A 847 58.56 139.42 -32.54
N GLN A 848 58.31 139.45 -33.86
CA GLN A 848 59.12 140.22 -34.80
C GLN A 848 58.98 141.74 -34.64
N GLU A 849 57.84 142.22 -34.12
CA GLU A 849 57.53 143.64 -33.95
C GLU A 849 58.29 144.26 -32.75
N ILE A 850 58.38 143.50 -31.65
CA ILE A 850 59.05 143.93 -30.41
C ILE A 850 60.56 144.08 -30.58
N SER A 851 61.22 143.19 -31.32
CA SER A 851 62.67 143.23 -31.52
C SER A 851 63.16 144.50 -32.25
N ARG A 852 62.34 145.10 -33.13
CA ARG A 852 62.73 146.28 -33.92
C ARG A 852 62.74 147.56 -33.10
N LEU A 853 61.78 147.74 -32.19
CA LEU A 853 61.70 148.91 -31.30
C LEU A 853 62.85 148.96 -30.28
N PHE A 854 63.32 147.80 -29.85
CA PHE A 854 64.41 147.69 -28.88
C PHE A 854 65.76 148.20 -29.43
N PHE A 855 66.02 147.98 -30.73
CA PHE A 855 67.27 148.38 -31.38
C PHE A 855 67.43 149.91 -31.47
N ILE A 856 66.37 150.62 -31.86
CA ILE A 856 66.37 152.09 -32.00
C ILE A 856 66.57 152.79 -30.64
N SER A 857 65.90 152.30 -29.61
CA SER A 857 65.99 152.85 -28.25
C SER A 857 67.37 152.70 -27.60
N SER A 858 68.12 151.65 -27.97
CA SER A 858 69.46 151.39 -27.43
C SER A 858 70.49 152.35 -28.03
N ALA A 859 70.45 152.59 -29.35
CA ALA A 859 71.40 153.46 -30.03
C ALA A 859 71.30 154.92 -29.56
N MET A 860 70.09 155.46 -29.37
CA MET A 860 69.87 156.86 -28.98
C MET A 860 70.40 157.22 -27.59
N ARG A 861 70.49 156.27 -26.65
CA ARG A 861 70.99 156.52 -25.29
C ARG A 861 72.50 156.71 -25.20
N SER A 862 73.25 156.38 -26.25
CA SER A 862 74.71 156.28 -26.21
C SER A 862 75.47 157.53 -26.66
N THR A 863 74.81 158.57 -27.18
CA THR A 863 75.48 159.72 -27.80
C THR A 863 75.11 161.03 -27.11
N LEU A 864 76.10 161.75 -26.56
CA LEU A 864 75.90 163.00 -25.79
C LEU A 864 76.17 164.28 -26.60
N GLU A 865 76.67 164.16 -27.83
CA GLU A 865 76.90 165.31 -28.71
C GLU A 865 75.66 165.59 -29.56
N LEU A 866 75.05 166.77 -29.33
CA LEU A 866 73.77 167.14 -29.93
C LEU A 866 73.79 167.09 -31.46
N ASP A 867 74.83 167.62 -32.11
CA ASP A 867 74.93 167.62 -33.58
C ASP A 867 75.00 166.20 -34.17
N ARG A 868 75.68 165.29 -33.48
CA ARG A 868 75.85 163.90 -33.91
C ARG A 868 74.57 163.10 -33.70
N LEU A 869 73.89 163.35 -32.58
CA LEU A 869 72.58 162.79 -32.27
C LEU A 869 71.52 163.29 -33.27
N LEU A 870 71.50 164.59 -33.58
CA LEU A 870 70.60 165.17 -34.58
C LEU A 870 70.84 164.57 -35.97
N ARG A 871 72.11 164.37 -36.38
CA ARG A 871 72.42 163.63 -37.62
C ARG A 871 71.93 162.19 -37.58
N MET A 872 72.17 161.46 -36.48
CA MET A 872 71.73 160.06 -36.37
C MET A 872 70.22 159.94 -36.43
N VAL A 873 69.48 160.85 -35.78
CA VAL A 873 68.02 160.88 -35.86
C VAL A 873 67.57 161.18 -37.29
N LEU A 874 68.11 162.22 -37.93
CA LEU A 874 67.78 162.56 -39.31
C LEU A 874 68.13 161.42 -40.28
N THR A 875 69.23 160.70 -40.05
CA THR A 875 69.66 159.54 -40.87
C THR A 875 68.76 158.33 -40.62
N ALA A 876 68.43 158.01 -39.36
CA ALA A 876 67.55 156.90 -39.02
C ALA A 876 66.12 157.09 -39.53
N VAL A 877 65.66 158.34 -39.69
CA VAL A 877 64.36 158.63 -40.30
C VAL A 877 64.41 158.54 -41.84
N THR A 878 65.56 158.84 -42.45
CA THR A 878 65.73 158.92 -43.92
C THR A 878 66.31 157.67 -44.59
N MET A 879 66.88 156.72 -43.84
CA MET A 879 67.27 155.41 -44.38
C MET A 879 66.04 154.54 -44.70
N SER A 880 66.16 153.69 -45.73
CA SER A 880 65.10 152.79 -46.21
C SER A 880 64.53 151.89 -45.12
N ASP A 881 65.40 151.36 -44.24
CA ASP A 881 65.04 150.48 -43.12
C ASP A 881 64.62 151.24 -41.85
N GLY A 882 64.54 152.57 -41.94
CA GLY A 882 64.06 153.47 -40.91
C GLY A 882 62.57 153.75 -41.01
N MET A 883 62.19 155.03 -41.13
CA MET A 883 60.82 155.43 -41.44
C MET A 883 60.57 155.70 -42.94
N GLY A 884 61.61 155.69 -43.77
CA GLY A 884 61.48 155.77 -45.23
C GLY A 884 61.13 157.16 -45.80
N PHE A 885 61.45 158.25 -45.10
CA PHE A 885 61.22 159.61 -45.63
C PHE A 885 62.38 160.09 -46.51
N ASN A 886 62.09 160.62 -47.70
CA ASN A 886 63.11 160.90 -48.73
C ASN A 886 64.01 162.13 -48.45
N ARG A 887 63.53 163.11 -47.67
CA ARG A 887 64.33 164.26 -47.23
C ARG A 887 63.85 164.69 -45.84
N ALA A 888 64.79 165.11 -45.00
CA ALA A 888 64.47 165.72 -43.72
C ALA A 888 65.31 166.98 -43.51
N ILE A 889 64.68 168.06 -43.03
CA ILE A 889 65.36 169.32 -42.70
C ILE A 889 65.00 169.71 -41.27
N LEU A 890 66.01 170.12 -40.52
CA LEU A 890 65.90 170.57 -39.15
C LEU A 890 66.18 172.08 -39.09
N PHE A 891 65.19 172.82 -38.59
CA PHE A 891 65.31 174.23 -38.26
C PHE A 891 65.37 174.37 -36.73
N LEU A 892 66.29 175.19 -36.24
CA LEU A 892 66.32 175.62 -34.85
C LEU A 892 65.87 177.08 -34.78
N ILE A 893 65.17 177.43 -33.71
CA ILE A 893 64.70 178.80 -33.49
C ILE A 893 65.88 179.62 -32.93
N ASP A 894 66.22 180.73 -33.61
CA ASP A 894 67.09 181.77 -33.06
C ASP A 894 66.20 182.80 -32.34
N GLU A 895 65.93 182.56 -31.06
CA GLU A 895 65.01 183.35 -30.23
C GLU A 895 65.31 184.86 -30.22
N PRO A 896 66.56 185.34 -30.02
CA PRO A 896 66.82 186.78 -29.96
C PRO A 896 66.56 187.52 -31.27
N LYS A 897 66.65 186.83 -32.42
CA LYS A 897 66.32 187.40 -33.73
C LYS A 897 64.91 187.03 -34.20
N SER A 898 64.21 186.16 -33.46
CA SER A 898 62.90 185.59 -33.79
C SER A 898 62.82 185.06 -35.21
N VAL A 899 63.87 184.37 -35.66
CA VAL A 899 63.92 183.72 -36.98
C VAL A 899 64.28 182.24 -36.83
N LEU A 900 63.61 181.40 -37.61
CA LEU A 900 64.00 180.00 -37.76
C LEU A 900 65.28 179.94 -38.59
N LYS A 901 66.34 179.41 -37.98
CA LYS A 901 67.62 179.17 -38.63
C LYS A 901 67.66 177.71 -39.06
N GLY A 902 67.76 177.47 -40.36
CA GLY A 902 68.04 176.13 -40.88
C GLY A 902 69.42 175.71 -40.40
N VAL A 903 69.50 174.56 -39.70
CA VAL A 903 70.77 174.09 -39.11
C VAL A 903 71.29 172.87 -39.84
N MET A 904 70.39 172.02 -40.33
CA MET A 904 70.80 170.83 -41.07
C MET A 904 69.70 170.32 -41.99
N GLY A 905 70.07 169.79 -43.16
CA GLY A 905 69.20 169.02 -44.01
C GLY A 905 69.93 167.78 -44.50
N VAL A 906 69.21 166.66 -44.61
CA VAL A 906 69.73 165.38 -45.13
C VAL A 906 68.76 164.85 -46.18
N GLY A 907 69.31 164.54 -47.36
CA GLY A 907 68.59 163.98 -48.51
C GLY A 907 69.21 164.42 -49.84
N PRO A 908 68.88 163.73 -50.96
CA PRO A 908 69.56 163.92 -52.26
C PRO A 908 69.35 165.34 -52.78
N ALA A 909 70.36 165.96 -53.39
CA ALA A 909 70.32 167.37 -53.81
C ALA A 909 69.47 167.59 -55.08
N SER A 910 69.31 166.56 -55.90
CA SER A 910 68.51 166.58 -57.13
C SER A 910 67.58 165.35 -57.24
N PRO A 911 66.49 165.41 -58.03
CA PRO A 911 65.66 164.24 -58.30
C PRO A 911 66.42 163.09 -58.95
N GLU A 912 67.40 163.38 -59.83
CA GLU A 912 68.22 162.34 -60.46
C GLU A 912 69.06 161.56 -59.43
N GLU A 913 69.61 162.26 -58.44
CA GLU A 913 70.37 161.64 -57.35
C GLU A 913 69.48 160.79 -56.44
N ALA A 914 68.22 161.20 -56.23
CA ALA A 914 67.24 160.41 -55.48
C ALA A 914 66.90 159.10 -56.19
N TRP A 915 66.72 159.15 -57.52
CA TRP A 915 66.36 157.97 -58.32
C TRP A 915 67.49 156.94 -58.36
N LYS A 916 68.75 157.42 -58.49
CA LYS A 916 69.93 156.55 -58.55
C LYS A 916 70.17 155.77 -57.25
N ILE A 917 69.87 156.37 -56.10
CA ILE A 917 69.97 155.68 -54.80
C ILE A 917 68.91 154.59 -54.67
N TRP A 918 67.71 154.78 -55.24
CA TRP A 918 66.63 153.79 -55.16
C TRP A 918 66.80 152.62 -56.13
N ASP A 919 67.37 152.85 -57.31
CA ASP A 919 67.67 151.77 -58.28
C ASP A 919 68.77 150.82 -57.75
N ASP A 920 69.75 151.35 -57.01
CA ASP A 920 70.81 150.54 -56.37
C ASP A 920 70.34 149.82 -55.07
N LEU A 921 69.16 150.14 -54.53
CA LEU A 921 68.60 149.58 -53.28
C LEU A 921 67.40 148.63 -53.48
N SER A 922 66.88 148.49 -54.71
CA SER A 922 65.91 147.45 -55.11
C SER A 922 66.62 146.21 -55.61
#